data_AF-A0A831NP78-F1
#
_entry.id   AF-A0A831NP78-F1
#
_cell.length_a   1.000
_cell.length_b   1.000
_cell.length_c   1.000
_cell.angle_alpha   90.00
_cell.angle_beta   90.00
_cell.angle_gamma   90.00
#
_symmetry.space_group_name_H-M   'P 1'
#
loop_
_entity.id
_entity.type
_entity.pdbx_description
1 polymer ?
#
loop_
_entity_poly.entity_id
_entity_poly.type
_entity_poly.pdbx_seq_one_letter_code
_entity_poly.pdbx_strand_id
1 'polypeptide(L)'
;HFRAAINTVKPNAPMIAELWGDASLDLLGDSFNSVMNYLFRNAVIDFILDKQFDDGNVVHNPIDAAKLDQRLMSIYERYPLPVFYSTMNLLGSHDTMRILTVFGYNSANENQNSQEAKDLAVKRLKLAAILQMGYPGMPSIYYGDEAGQSGGKDPDNRRTFSWGREDKDLQDFFKKVVNIRNENQVLKTGDLVTLYAKGDVYAFGRRIINGKDVFGNSYPDSVAIVVINKGEAKSVQIDTTKFIRDGVAFTDALSGKTYTVRDGQIVVEVVALDGAILISDPGQNLTAPQPITDLKAVSGNGQVDLSWSAVDRAVSYNIYRSTVKGGLYEKIASNVTQITYIDTDVTNGLKYVYSVTAVDSDGNESALSNEVEAYPAFSIGWAGNMNQVDTHVIGVNNPVEVYAEIWAEGLTDKPGQGENMIAQLGYRYIGDGGQDATRNKVEGVEINKDWTWVDARYVGDSGNNDKYMAKFVPDMVGTWEYIMRFSSNQGQDWTYTKGPDGKTDEAKQFIVVPSNDVEPPTALGLQQPGIESSRVTLNWSLSTDNVAIYGYEIYKSLSETGPFVKIATVADTVYNYVDTDVVNGKVYYYKVVAVDTSFNRTASNIVKATPDIIPIKVIFNVTVPDYTPDDGANIAGNFHDAFWNPSAHQMTKTGPNTYSITLTLNEGTQLEYKYARGSWDKVEKGEYGEEIANRKITVVNQGSNTMVVNDTVQRWRDLPIYIYSPKDNTTVDANTNEIEIKGNTYKGAKVTINDESFVQQENGVFTKVVPLEYGVNIIKIHVEPSGEKNNELTKDITITVTKEKLAQGKEPTPTP
;
A
#
# COMPACT_ATOMS: atom_id res chain seq x y z
N HIS A 1 19.12 31.15 5.28
CA HIS A 1 19.66 32.51 5.58
C HIS A 1 18.60 33.49 6.08
N PHE A 2 17.45 33.64 5.39
CA PHE A 2 16.39 34.59 5.79
C PHE A 2 15.88 34.34 7.24
N ARG A 3 15.48 33.11 7.57
CA ARG A 3 15.08 32.72 8.95
C ARG A 3 16.12 33.08 9.99
N ALA A 4 17.40 32.81 9.72
CA ALA A 4 18.49 33.14 10.63
C ALA A 4 18.58 34.65 10.88
N ALA A 5 18.47 35.47 9.82
CA ALA A 5 18.48 36.93 9.93
C ALA A 5 17.26 37.48 10.71
N ILE A 6 16.07 36.91 10.52
CA ILE A 6 14.89 37.30 11.30
C ILE A 6 15.06 36.91 12.77
N ASN A 7 15.57 35.70 13.04
CA ASN A 7 15.77 35.22 14.41
C ASN A 7 16.83 36.02 15.19
N THR A 8 17.77 36.73 14.55
CA THR A 8 18.68 37.63 15.27
C THR A 8 17.99 38.92 15.72
N VAL A 9 16.97 39.39 15.00
CA VAL A 9 16.24 40.64 15.29
C VAL A 9 15.04 40.39 16.20
N LYS A 10 14.23 39.37 15.87
CA LYS A 10 13.03 39.00 16.61
C LYS A 10 12.89 37.47 16.61
N PRO A 11 13.46 36.78 17.61
CA PRO A 11 13.25 35.35 17.80
C PRO A 11 11.75 35.01 17.79
N ASN A 12 11.39 33.91 17.13
CA ASN A 12 10.01 33.41 17.03
C ASN A 12 9.04 34.34 16.27
N ALA A 13 9.53 35.28 15.45
CA ALA A 13 8.65 36.02 14.55
C ALA A 13 7.96 35.05 13.58
N PRO A 14 6.63 35.17 13.39
CA PRO A 14 5.91 34.29 12.46
C PRO A 14 6.35 34.58 11.03
N MET A 15 6.77 33.54 10.32
CA MET A 15 7.06 33.57 8.89
C MET A 15 6.09 32.64 8.16
N ILE A 16 5.25 33.22 7.31
CA ILE A 16 4.20 32.52 6.57
C ILE A 16 4.57 32.57 5.08
N ALA A 17 4.73 31.41 4.46
CA ALA A 17 4.98 31.30 3.03
C ALA A 17 3.69 31.51 2.22
N GLU A 18 3.80 32.20 1.09
CA GLU A 18 2.74 32.22 0.09
C GLU A 18 3.03 31.14 -0.96
N LEU A 19 2.40 29.97 -0.80
CA LEU A 19 2.50 28.84 -1.72
C LEU A 19 1.11 28.23 -1.92
N TRP A 20 0.75 27.98 -3.17
CA TRP A 20 -0.58 27.48 -3.54
C TRP A 20 -0.69 25.95 -3.47
N GLY A 21 0.44 25.27 -3.63
CA GLY A 21 0.54 23.81 -3.65
C GLY A 21 1.17 23.23 -2.38
N ASP A 22 1.90 22.14 -2.56
CA ASP A 22 2.66 21.50 -1.49
C ASP A 22 3.81 22.41 -1.01
N ALA A 23 3.83 22.73 0.29
CA ALA A 23 4.86 23.53 0.92
C ALA A 23 5.82 22.73 1.81
N SER A 24 5.83 21.39 1.74
CA SER A 24 6.58 20.53 2.68
C SER A 24 8.07 20.85 2.75
N LEU A 25 8.70 21.14 1.60
CA LEU A 25 10.12 21.46 1.51
C LEU A 25 10.48 22.78 2.22
N ASP A 26 9.52 23.70 2.34
CA ASP A 26 9.67 25.01 2.98
C ASP A 26 9.34 24.99 4.48
N LEU A 27 8.86 23.85 4.99
CA LEU A 27 8.28 23.69 6.33
C LEU A 27 9.03 22.69 7.21
N LEU A 28 10.28 22.36 6.85
CA LEU A 28 11.16 21.43 7.58
C LEU A 28 11.71 22.02 8.90
N GLY A 29 11.44 23.29 9.19
CA GLY A 29 11.82 23.99 10.43
C GLY A 29 13.01 24.95 10.31
N ASP A 30 13.70 24.95 9.16
CA ASP A 30 14.84 25.82 8.83
C ASP A 30 14.48 27.01 7.92
N SER A 31 13.26 27.03 7.37
CA SER A 31 12.71 28.11 6.54
C SER A 31 11.48 28.77 7.17
N PHE A 32 10.26 28.49 6.72
CA PHE A 32 9.04 29.13 7.21
C PHE A 32 8.42 28.42 8.43
N ASN A 33 7.52 29.09 9.15
CA ASN A 33 6.76 28.48 10.24
C ASN A 33 5.40 27.95 9.80
N SER A 34 4.88 28.49 8.69
CA SER A 34 3.51 28.28 8.22
C SER A 34 3.41 28.61 6.73
N VAL A 35 2.24 28.36 6.15
CA VAL A 35 1.89 28.62 4.75
C VAL A 35 0.47 29.16 4.66
N MET A 36 0.20 29.99 3.64
CA MET A 36 -1.15 30.29 3.16
C MET A 36 -1.80 29.00 2.63
N ASN A 37 -2.74 28.44 3.36
CA ASN A 37 -3.25 27.09 3.12
C ASN A 37 -4.30 27.05 2.00
N TYR A 38 -3.86 27.26 0.75
CA TYR A 38 -4.71 27.15 -0.43
C TYR A 38 -5.19 25.70 -0.66
N LEU A 39 -4.46 24.69 -0.16
CA LEU A 39 -4.94 23.29 -0.17
C LEU A 39 -6.20 23.12 0.68
N PHE A 40 -6.22 23.68 1.89
CA PHE A 40 -7.42 23.74 2.75
C PHE A 40 -8.54 24.50 2.05
N ARG A 41 -8.26 25.70 1.53
CA ARG A 41 -9.23 26.51 0.78
C ARG A 41 -9.94 25.68 -0.29
N ASN A 42 -9.14 25.05 -1.16
CA ASN A 42 -9.66 24.33 -2.32
C ASN A 42 -10.44 23.09 -1.91
N ALA A 43 -10.01 22.37 -0.87
CA ALA A 43 -10.77 21.23 -0.33
C ALA A 43 -12.14 21.64 0.21
N VAL A 44 -12.21 22.74 0.97
CA VAL A 44 -13.48 23.25 1.53
C VAL A 44 -14.42 23.77 0.44
N ILE A 45 -13.91 24.51 -0.54
CA ILE A 45 -14.71 25.00 -1.67
C ILE A 45 -15.26 23.84 -2.50
N ASP A 46 -14.40 22.89 -2.88
CA ASP A 46 -14.79 21.71 -3.66
C ASP A 46 -15.87 20.91 -2.93
N PHE A 47 -15.82 20.81 -1.60
CA PHE A 47 -16.88 20.15 -0.84
C PHE A 47 -18.18 20.94 -0.92
N ILE A 48 -18.16 22.25 -0.68
CA ILE A 48 -19.39 23.07 -0.55
C ILE A 48 -20.11 23.28 -1.88
N LEU A 49 -19.42 23.20 -3.02
CA LEU A 49 -20.01 23.40 -4.34
C LEU A 49 -20.75 22.15 -4.82
N ASP A 50 -21.90 22.36 -5.45
CA ASP A 50 -22.71 21.30 -6.08
C ASP A 50 -22.42 21.14 -7.58
N LYS A 51 -21.67 22.06 -8.17
CA LYS A 51 -21.28 22.05 -9.58
C LYS A 51 -19.87 22.59 -9.76
N GLN A 52 -19.24 22.20 -10.86
CA GLN A 52 -17.93 22.72 -11.23
C GLN A 52 -17.95 24.25 -11.32
N PHE A 53 -16.88 24.89 -10.84
CA PHE A 53 -16.71 26.33 -10.88
C PHE A 53 -15.25 26.68 -11.16
N ASP A 54 -14.98 27.47 -12.19
CA ASP A 54 -13.66 28.04 -12.45
C ASP A 54 -13.56 29.41 -11.77
N ASP A 55 -12.78 29.49 -10.70
CA ASP A 55 -12.52 30.75 -9.99
C ASP A 55 -11.43 31.60 -10.63
N GLY A 56 -10.85 31.09 -11.73
CA GLY A 56 -9.84 31.74 -12.51
C GLY A 56 -8.41 31.39 -12.20
N ASN A 57 -8.17 30.79 -11.04
CA ASN A 57 -6.87 30.25 -10.63
C ASN A 57 -6.94 28.73 -10.58
N VAL A 58 -8.09 28.19 -10.13
CA VAL A 58 -8.34 26.77 -9.96
C VAL A 58 -9.73 26.44 -10.48
N VAL A 59 -9.85 25.31 -11.18
CA VAL A 59 -11.15 24.69 -11.49
C VAL A 59 -11.56 23.83 -10.30
N HIS A 60 -12.56 24.31 -9.57
CA HIS A 60 -13.16 23.62 -8.44
C HIS A 60 -14.13 22.55 -8.93
N ASN A 61 -13.94 21.32 -8.48
CA ASN A 61 -14.81 20.19 -8.83
C ASN A 61 -15.51 19.70 -7.56
N PRO A 62 -16.85 19.55 -7.55
CA PRO A 62 -17.59 19.03 -6.41
C PRO A 62 -17.02 17.72 -5.88
N ILE A 63 -16.86 17.64 -4.57
CA ILE A 63 -16.45 16.42 -3.87
C ILE A 63 -17.41 16.09 -2.73
N ASP A 64 -17.44 14.81 -2.35
CA ASP A 64 -18.17 14.36 -1.16
C ASP A 64 -17.30 14.48 0.11
N ALA A 65 -17.89 14.16 1.25
CA ALA A 65 -17.23 14.23 2.56
C ALA A 65 -16.06 13.26 2.69
N ALA A 66 -16.12 12.08 2.05
CA ALA A 66 -15.02 11.12 2.07
C ALA A 66 -13.79 11.69 1.35
N LYS A 67 -14.01 12.35 0.21
CA LYS A 67 -12.93 12.99 -0.53
C LYS A 67 -12.43 14.28 0.13
N LEU A 68 -13.31 15.04 0.80
CA LEU A 68 -12.90 16.14 1.67
C LEU A 68 -11.93 15.65 2.76
N ASP A 69 -12.33 14.59 3.48
CA ASP A 69 -11.51 13.99 4.52
C ASP A 69 -10.14 13.57 4.00
N GLN A 70 -10.10 12.86 2.86
CA GLN A 70 -8.85 12.47 2.22
C GLN A 70 -7.92 13.66 1.94
N ARG A 71 -8.46 14.78 1.45
CA ARG A 71 -7.66 15.98 1.16
C ARG A 71 -7.17 16.66 2.43
N LEU A 72 -8.02 16.75 3.45
CA LEU A 72 -7.68 17.35 4.74
C LEU A 72 -6.64 16.52 5.49
N MET A 73 -6.78 15.18 5.50
CA MET A 73 -5.81 14.27 6.09
C MET A 73 -4.49 14.23 5.31
N SER A 74 -4.53 14.38 3.99
CA SER A 74 -3.31 14.55 3.19
C SER A 74 -2.52 15.80 3.59
N ILE A 75 -3.18 16.88 4.04
CA ILE A 75 -2.47 18.07 4.57
C ILE A 75 -1.91 17.78 5.97
N TYR A 76 -2.69 17.09 6.82
CA TYR A 76 -2.29 16.71 8.17
C TYR A 76 -1.05 15.82 8.20
N GLU A 77 -1.00 14.77 7.36
CA GLU A 77 0.12 13.81 7.29
C GLU A 77 1.38 14.41 6.67
N ARG A 78 1.22 15.48 5.89
CA ARG A 78 2.28 16.10 5.11
C ARG A 78 3.08 17.13 5.92
N TYR A 79 2.42 17.90 6.76
CA TYR A 79 3.07 18.97 7.51
C TYR A 79 3.43 18.53 8.93
N PRO A 80 4.62 18.89 9.45
CA PRO A 80 4.94 18.67 10.85
C PRO A 80 3.84 19.25 11.76
N LEU A 81 3.51 18.54 12.84
CA LEU A 81 2.36 18.86 13.68
C LEU A 81 2.28 20.35 14.11
N PRO A 82 3.36 21.01 14.59
CA PRO A 82 3.31 22.44 14.91
C PRO A 82 3.02 23.34 13.70
N VAL A 83 3.47 22.95 12.51
CA VAL A 83 3.22 23.68 11.27
C VAL A 83 1.76 23.52 10.84
N PHE A 84 1.23 22.31 10.84
CA PHE A 84 -0.19 22.05 10.51
C PHE A 84 -1.15 22.90 11.37
N TYR A 85 -0.92 22.98 12.68
CA TYR A 85 -1.73 23.78 13.59
C TYR A 85 -1.54 25.29 13.47
N SER A 86 -0.55 25.75 12.69
CA SER A 86 -0.27 27.16 12.46
C SER A 86 -0.50 27.59 11.01
N THR A 87 -0.99 26.70 10.12
CA THR A 87 -1.31 27.06 8.74
C THR A 87 -2.37 28.15 8.66
N MET A 88 -2.19 29.12 7.76
CA MET A 88 -3.16 30.18 7.54
C MET A 88 -4.32 29.64 6.69
N ASN A 89 -5.39 29.19 7.34
CA ASN A 89 -6.55 28.60 6.70
C ASN A 89 -7.47 29.71 6.19
N LEU A 90 -7.33 30.05 4.91
CA LEU A 90 -8.12 31.06 4.22
C LEU A 90 -9.21 30.45 3.33
N LEU A 91 -10.27 31.20 3.07
CA LEU A 91 -11.28 30.88 2.03
C LEU A 91 -11.11 31.74 0.77
N GLY A 92 -10.43 32.88 0.89
CA GLY A 92 -10.10 33.78 -0.20
C GLY A 92 -8.96 34.71 0.17
N SER A 93 -8.40 35.37 -0.84
CA SER A 93 -7.35 36.37 -0.70
C SER A 93 -7.53 37.47 -1.75
N HIS A 94 -6.61 38.42 -1.75
CA HIS A 94 -6.49 39.46 -2.77
C HIS A 94 -6.13 38.93 -4.17
N ASP A 95 -5.82 37.65 -4.32
CA ASP A 95 -5.49 37.01 -5.60
C ASP A 95 -6.53 35.98 -6.05
N THR A 96 -7.58 35.74 -5.25
CA THR A 96 -8.70 34.86 -5.62
C THR A 96 -9.98 35.65 -5.83
N MET A 97 -10.95 35.10 -6.58
CA MET A 97 -12.32 35.62 -6.52
C MET A 97 -12.82 35.68 -5.07
N ARG A 98 -13.73 36.63 -4.79
CA ARG A 98 -14.40 36.69 -3.48
C ARG A 98 -15.17 35.39 -3.25
N ILE A 99 -15.09 34.86 -2.03
CA ILE A 99 -15.72 33.57 -1.71
C ILE A 99 -17.23 33.57 -1.96
N LEU A 100 -17.90 34.72 -1.75
CA LEU A 100 -19.32 34.87 -2.01
C LEU A 100 -19.66 34.73 -3.51
N THR A 101 -18.77 35.20 -4.39
CA THR A 101 -18.85 34.98 -5.85
C THR A 101 -18.69 33.52 -6.20
N VAL A 102 -17.69 32.85 -5.62
CA VAL A 102 -17.45 31.42 -5.83
C VAL A 102 -18.67 30.60 -5.41
N PHE A 103 -19.32 30.96 -4.30
CA PHE A 103 -20.54 30.30 -3.82
C PHE A 103 -21.83 30.69 -4.56
N GLY A 104 -21.73 31.54 -5.59
CA GLY A 104 -22.79 31.73 -6.58
C GLY A 104 -23.43 33.12 -6.61
N TYR A 105 -22.95 34.09 -5.84
CA TYR A 105 -23.48 35.46 -5.85
C TYR A 105 -22.45 36.49 -6.29
N ASN A 106 -22.70 37.15 -7.42
CA ASN A 106 -21.87 38.24 -7.91
C ASN A 106 -22.73 39.45 -8.26
N SER A 107 -22.59 40.52 -7.48
CA SER A 107 -23.37 41.76 -7.65
C SER A 107 -23.17 42.46 -9.00
N ALA A 108 -22.12 42.11 -9.77
CA ALA A 108 -21.84 42.68 -11.08
C ALA A 108 -22.26 41.77 -12.25
N ASN A 109 -22.76 40.56 -11.98
CA ASN A 109 -23.24 39.63 -13.00
C ASN A 109 -24.76 39.47 -12.85
N GLU A 110 -25.52 39.94 -13.84
CA GLU A 110 -26.99 39.93 -13.82
C GLU A 110 -27.59 38.53 -13.58
N ASN A 111 -26.94 37.49 -14.08
CA ASN A 111 -27.39 36.09 -13.89
C ASN A 111 -27.10 35.53 -12.49
N GLN A 112 -26.32 36.24 -11.68
CA GLN A 112 -25.87 35.84 -10.35
C GLN A 112 -26.18 36.89 -9.28
N ASN A 113 -27.00 37.89 -9.61
CA ASN A 113 -27.35 39.02 -8.75
C ASN A 113 -28.84 38.97 -8.35
N SER A 114 -29.29 37.83 -7.82
CA SER A 114 -30.63 37.66 -7.24
C SER A 114 -30.56 37.48 -5.73
N GLN A 115 -31.66 37.75 -5.03
CA GLN A 115 -31.72 37.55 -3.57
C GLN A 115 -31.55 36.06 -3.22
N GLU A 116 -32.10 35.15 -4.02
CA GLU A 116 -31.97 33.71 -3.84
C GLU A 116 -30.52 33.25 -4.01
N ALA A 117 -29.82 33.80 -5.01
CA ALA A 117 -28.40 33.53 -5.21
C ALA A 117 -27.57 34.03 -4.02
N LYS A 118 -27.87 35.23 -3.50
CA LYS A 118 -27.23 35.79 -2.31
C LYS A 118 -27.48 34.92 -1.08
N ASP A 119 -28.73 34.53 -0.83
CA ASP A 119 -29.11 33.72 0.33
C ASP A 119 -28.41 32.35 0.31
N LEU A 120 -28.35 31.71 -0.86
CA LEU A 120 -27.62 30.46 -1.03
C LEU A 120 -26.11 30.62 -0.79
N ALA A 121 -25.50 31.66 -1.36
CA ALA A 121 -24.07 31.93 -1.19
C ALA A 121 -23.72 32.25 0.28
N VAL A 122 -24.58 32.98 0.98
CA VAL A 122 -24.45 33.26 2.42
C VAL A 122 -24.56 31.99 3.24
N LYS A 123 -25.52 31.09 2.97
CA LYS A 123 -25.60 29.79 3.67
C LYS A 123 -24.33 28.95 3.47
N ARG A 124 -23.84 28.86 2.24
CA ARG A 124 -22.56 28.19 1.91
C ARG A 124 -21.37 28.81 2.65
N LEU A 125 -21.31 30.14 2.75
CA LEU A 125 -20.26 30.84 3.49
C LEU A 125 -20.34 30.58 4.99
N LYS A 126 -21.54 30.57 5.58
CA LYS A 126 -21.73 30.21 7.00
C LYS A 126 -21.26 28.79 7.27
N LEU A 127 -21.61 27.83 6.39
CA LEU A 127 -21.16 26.45 6.47
C LEU A 127 -19.62 26.33 6.40
N ALA A 128 -18.99 27.04 5.45
CA ALA A 128 -17.53 27.09 5.32
C ALA A 128 -16.85 27.65 6.58
N ALA A 129 -17.43 28.70 7.16
CA ALA A 129 -16.92 29.33 8.37
C ALA A 129 -17.03 28.44 9.61
N ILE A 130 -18.06 27.59 9.73
CA ILE A 130 -18.16 26.58 10.81
C ILE A 130 -16.98 25.61 10.73
N LEU A 131 -16.69 25.05 9.55
CA LEU A 131 -15.52 24.19 9.35
C LEU A 131 -14.24 24.97 9.67
N GLN A 132 -14.06 26.16 9.06
CA GLN A 132 -12.86 26.97 9.22
C GLN A 132 -12.55 27.28 10.69
N MET A 133 -13.57 27.65 11.49
CA MET A 133 -13.41 27.99 12.90
C MET A 133 -13.32 26.78 13.82
N GLY A 134 -13.80 25.61 13.38
CA GLY A 134 -13.68 24.35 14.12
C GLY A 134 -12.35 23.61 13.90
N TYR A 135 -11.71 23.82 12.75
CA TYR A 135 -10.55 23.04 12.29
C TYR A 135 -9.21 23.53 12.90
N PRO A 136 -8.16 22.68 13.00
CA PRO A 136 -6.81 23.11 13.35
C PRO A 136 -6.23 24.12 12.35
N GLY A 137 -5.37 25.03 12.82
CA GLY A 137 -4.79 26.11 12.03
C GLY A 137 -5.19 27.50 12.50
N MET A 138 -4.80 28.51 11.74
CA MET A 138 -5.16 29.91 11.93
C MET A 138 -6.24 30.31 10.92
N PRO A 139 -7.52 30.40 11.32
CA PRO A 139 -8.58 30.93 10.46
C PRO A 139 -8.23 32.34 9.99
N SER A 140 -8.31 32.57 8.68
CA SER A 140 -8.05 33.86 8.06
C SER A 140 -9.27 34.33 7.28
N ILE A 141 -9.76 35.52 7.61
CA ILE A 141 -10.90 36.18 6.95
C ILE A 141 -10.36 37.27 6.04
N TYR A 142 -10.72 37.23 4.76
CA TYR A 142 -10.37 38.30 3.82
C TYR A 142 -11.37 39.45 3.94
N TYR A 143 -10.85 40.66 4.17
CA TYR A 143 -11.66 41.83 4.60
C TYR A 143 -12.91 42.01 3.73
N GLY A 144 -14.09 42.03 4.34
CA GLY A 144 -15.36 42.22 3.63
C GLY A 144 -16.09 40.92 3.28
N ASP A 145 -15.44 39.75 3.35
CA ASP A 145 -16.13 38.47 3.22
C ASP A 145 -17.18 38.31 4.34
N GLU A 146 -16.85 38.73 5.56
CA GLU A 146 -17.76 38.77 6.72
C GLU A 146 -18.87 39.81 6.59
N ALA A 147 -18.70 40.79 5.70
CA ALA A 147 -19.67 41.83 5.39
C ALA A 147 -20.54 41.51 4.16
N GLY A 148 -20.34 40.34 3.54
CA GLY A 148 -21.10 39.91 2.36
C GLY A 148 -20.61 40.53 1.05
N GLN A 149 -19.33 40.86 0.94
CA GLN A 149 -18.76 41.46 -0.26
C GLN A 149 -18.53 40.42 -1.37
N SER A 150 -19.13 40.64 -2.54
CA SER A 150 -18.84 39.90 -3.77
C SER A 150 -17.83 40.64 -4.66
N GLY A 151 -17.21 39.92 -5.59
CA GLY A 151 -16.22 40.41 -6.56
C GLY A 151 -15.61 39.27 -7.39
N GLY A 152 -15.41 39.53 -8.69
CA GLY A 152 -14.77 38.60 -9.63
C GLY A 152 -13.25 38.49 -9.44
N LYS A 153 -12.49 38.23 -10.51
CA LYS A 153 -11.02 38.14 -10.45
C LYS A 153 -10.40 39.50 -10.12
N ASP A 154 -9.10 39.52 -9.79
CA ASP A 154 -8.31 40.75 -9.68
C ASP A 154 -8.54 41.66 -10.91
N PRO A 155 -8.84 42.97 -10.73
CA PRO A 155 -8.94 43.73 -9.48
C PRO A 155 -10.31 43.80 -8.80
N ASP A 156 -11.33 43.13 -9.32
CA ASP A 156 -12.68 43.18 -8.77
C ASP A 156 -12.82 42.51 -7.39
N ASN A 157 -11.90 41.60 -7.02
CA ASN A 157 -11.78 41.06 -5.66
C ASN A 157 -11.22 42.05 -4.63
N ARG A 158 -10.70 43.21 -5.06
CA ARG A 158 -10.08 44.27 -4.23
C ARG A 158 -10.95 45.53 -4.11
N ARG A 159 -12.28 45.40 -4.27
CA ARG A 159 -13.24 46.48 -4.03
C ARG A 159 -13.08 47.09 -2.64
N THR A 160 -13.36 48.38 -2.51
CA THR A 160 -13.39 49.07 -1.22
C THR A 160 -14.39 48.41 -0.26
N PHE A 161 -14.05 48.37 1.03
CA PHE A 161 -14.95 47.81 2.04
C PHE A 161 -16.30 48.55 2.06
N SER A 162 -17.40 47.81 2.23
CA SER A 162 -18.77 48.32 2.14
C SER A 162 -19.26 49.00 3.41
N TRP A 163 -18.52 50.00 3.92
CA TRP A 163 -18.87 50.72 5.14
C TRP A 163 -20.32 51.24 5.13
N GLY A 164 -21.09 50.91 6.17
CA GLY A 164 -22.50 51.28 6.32
C GLY A 164 -23.48 50.49 5.45
N ARG A 165 -23.00 49.51 4.67
CA ARG A 165 -23.80 48.60 3.84
C ARG A 165 -23.42 47.13 4.08
N GLU A 166 -22.86 46.83 5.25
CA GLU A 166 -22.46 45.47 5.60
C GLU A 166 -23.68 44.59 5.85
N ASP A 167 -23.57 43.31 5.50
CA ASP A 167 -24.51 42.28 5.90
C ASP A 167 -24.38 41.98 7.41
N LYS A 168 -25.25 42.60 8.23
CA LYS A 168 -25.14 42.52 9.69
C LYS A 168 -25.39 41.13 10.25
N ASP A 169 -26.28 40.36 9.64
CA ASP A 169 -26.57 38.99 10.07
C ASP A 169 -25.38 38.06 9.80
N LEU A 170 -24.66 38.28 8.70
CA LEU A 170 -23.42 37.58 8.42
C LEU A 170 -22.30 38.01 9.37
N GLN A 171 -22.15 39.31 9.65
CA GLN A 171 -21.17 39.80 10.62
C GLN A 171 -21.40 39.22 12.02
N ASP A 172 -22.65 39.18 12.49
CA ASP A 172 -22.98 38.64 13.80
C ASP A 172 -22.78 37.12 13.86
N PHE A 173 -23.01 36.41 12.76
CA PHE A 173 -22.64 35.02 12.64
C PHE A 173 -21.13 34.80 12.73
N PHE A 174 -20.31 35.57 12.00
CA PHE A 174 -18.85 35.49 12.07
C PHE A 174 -18.33 35.79 13.48
N LYS A 175 -18.85 36.83 14.14
CA LYS A 175 -18.52 37.11 15.55
C LYS A 175 -18.84 35.93 16.45
N LYS A 176 -19.99 35.29 16.25
CA LYS A 176 -20.41 34.12 17.03
C LYS A 176 -19.43 32.95 16.88
N VAL A 177 -19.11 32.53 15.65
CA VAL A 177 -18.18 31.39 15.43
C VAL A 177 -16.75 31.69 15.89
N VAL A 178 -16.31 32.95 15.75
CA VAL A 178 -15.00 33.40 16.27
C VAL A 178 -14.97 33.35 17.80
N ASN A 179 -16.03 33.79 18.48
CA ASN A 179 -16.13 33.72 19.94
C ASN A 179 -16.14 32.27 20.43
N ILE A 180 -16.90 31.39 19.76
CA ILE A 180 -16.90 29.95 20.06
C ILE A 180 -15.47 29.39 19.99
N ARG A 181 -14.70 29.69 18.94
CA ARG A 181 -13.30 29.25 18.85
C ARG A 181 -12.42 29.83 19.96
N ASN A 182 -12.59 31.11 20.29
CA ASN A 182 -11.76 31.79 21.28
C ASN A 182 -11.98 31.25 22.69
N GLU A 183 -13.23 30.98 23.05
CA GLU A 183 -13.65 30.46 24.35
C GLU A 183 -13.28 28.98 24.55
N ASN A 184 -13.10 28.23 23.46
CA ASN A 184 -12.88 26.78 23.52
C ASN A 184 -11.46 26.41 23.06
N GLN A 185 -10.57 26.16 24.02
CA GLN A 185 -9.17 25.79 23.72
C GLN A 185 -9.04 24.52 22.86
N VAL A 186 -9.94 23.56 23.06
CA VAL A 186 -9.98 22.31 22.28
C VAL A 186 -10.08 22.54 20.76
N LEU A 187 -10.74 23.61 20.31
CA LEU A 187 -10.82 23.95 18.88
C LEU A 187 -9.51 24.53 18.32
N LYS A 188 -8.63 25.05 19.19
CA LYS A 188 -7.34 25.63 18.79
C LYS A 188 -6.23 24.58 18.78
N THR A 189 -6.08 23.83 19.87
CA THR A 189 -4.93 22.92 20.07
C THR A 189 -5.29 21.49 20.48
N GLY A 190 -6.58 21.13 20.48
CA GLY A 190 -6.99 19.73 20.72
C GLY A 190 -6.64 18.81 19.55
N ASP A 191 -6.35 17.55 19.85
CA ASP A 191 -6.09 16.48 18.88
C ASP A 191 -7.24 16.34 17.88
N LEU A 192 -6.96 15.98 16.63
CA LEU A 192 -7.92 15.92 15.53
C LEU A 192 -8.23 14.47 15.18
N VAL A 193 -9.52 14.11 15.16
CA VAL A 193 -9.99 12.77 14.76
C VAL A 193 -11.17 12.90 13.81
N THR A 194 -11.13 12.28 12.63
CA THR A 194 -12.31 12.16 11.77
C THR A 194 -13.30 11.18 12.39
N LEU A 195 -14.55 11.60 12.56
CA LEU A 195 -15.61 10.77 13.17
C LEU A 195 -16.67 10.34 12.15
N TYR A 196 -16.90 11.14 11.12
CA TYR A 196 -17.88 10.82 10.08
C TYR A 196 -17.51 11.51 8.75
N ALA A 197 -17.44 10.76 7.66
CA ALA A 197 -17.16 11.30 6.33
C ALA A 197 -17.92 10.50 5.26
N LYS A 198 -19.21 10.81 5.07
CA LYS A 198 -20.07 10.09 4.10
C LYS A 198 -21.03 11.04 3.39
N GLY A 199 -21.02 11.00 2.05
CA GLY A 199 -21.90 11.82 1.21
C GLY A 199 -21.75 13.31 1.53
N ASP A 200 -22.85 13.98 1.84
CA ASP A 200 -22.85 15.44 2.11
C ASP A 200 -22.51 15.84 3.55
N VAL A 201 -22.18 14.88 4.44
CA VAL A 201 -21.91 15.17 5.85
C VAL A 201 -20.48 14.81 6.22
N TYR A 202 -19.80 15.79 6.80
CA TYR A 202 -18.48 15.64 7.40
C TYR A 202 -18.54 16.02 8.88
N ALA A 203 -17.94 15.19 9.74
CA ALA A 203 -17.76 15.47 11.15
C ALA A 203 -16.39 15.05 11.65
N PHE A 204 -15.78 15.93 12.44
CA PHE A 204 -14.51 15.68 13.10
C PHE A 204 -14.57 16.06 14.58
N GLY A 205 -13.86 15.30 15.38
CA GLY A 205 -13.68 15.49 16.80
C GLY A 205 -12.40 16.26 17.09
N ARG A 206 -12.45 17.09 18.14
CA ARG A 206 -11.31 17.76 18.75
C ARG A 206 -11.23 17.38 20.22
N ARG A 207 -10.07 16.99 20.75
CA ARG A 207 -9.96 16.58 22.17
C ARG A 207 -8.71 17.09 22.89
N ILE A 208 -8.89 17.51 24.13
CA ILE A 208 -7.85 17.69 25.14
C ILE A 208 -8.25 16.76 26.28
N ILE A 209 -7.40 15.77 26.58
CA ILE A 209 -7.63 14.75 27.61
C ILE A 209 -6.32 14.63 28.41
N ASN A 210 -6.39 14.18 29.67
CA ASN A 210 -5.26 14.10 30.60
C ASN A 210 -4.64 15.47 30.90
N GLY A 211 -5.44 16.53 30.77
CA GLY A 211 -5.02 17.90 31.01
C GLY A 211 -4.00 18.45 30.01
N LYS A 212 -3.82 17.82 28.84
CA LYS A 212 -2.75 18.12 27.88
C LYS A 212 -3.27 18.29 26.45
N ASP A 213 -2.84 19.35 25.78
CA ASP A 213 -3.07 19.54 24.35
C ASP A 213 -2.01 18.82 23.50
N VAL A 214 -2.10 18.91 22.16
CA VAL A 214 -1.16 18.25 21.24
C VAL A 214 0.29 18.73 21.34
N PHE A 215 0.54 19.83 22.06
CA PHE A 215 1.87 20.40 22.30
C PHE A 215 2.37 20.12 23.72
N GLY A 216 1.61 19.39 24.54
CA GLY A 216 1.93 19.11 25.93
C GLY A 216 1.69 20.28 26.88
N ASN A 217 1.00 21.34 26.43
CA ASN A 217 0.59 22.44 27.31
C ASN A 217 -0.59 22.02 28.18
N SER A 218 -0.64 22.54 29.40
CA SER A 218 -1.67 22.18 30.36
C SER A 218 -2.96 22.97 30.12
N TYR A 219 -4.07 22.27 29.88
CA TYR A 219 -5.41 22.83 29.73
C TYR A 219 -6.46 21.89 30.34
N PRO A 220 -7.63 22.38 30.79
CA PRO A 220 -8.71 21.51 31.23
C PRO A 220 -9.15 20.54 30.12
N ASP A 221 -9.54 19.33 30.54
CA ASP A 221 -10.13 18.36 29.63
C ASP A 221 -11.37 18.94 28.96
N SER A 222 -11.44 18.80 27.65
CA SER A 222 -12.56 19.28 26.84
C SER A 222 -12.57 18.57 25.51
N VAL A 223 -13.77 18.33 25.00
CA VAL A 223 -14.01 17.64 23.74
C VAL A 223 -14.96 18.49 22.91
N ALA A 224 -14.73 18.54 21.59
CA ALA A 224 -15.66 19.13 20.65
C ALA A 224 -15.93 18.20 19.48
N ILE A 225 -17.13 18.25 18.91
CA ILE A 225 -17.50 17.59 17.66
C ILE A 225 -18.06 18.66 16.74
N VAL A 226 -17.42 18.85 15.58
CA VAL A 226 -17.87 19.80 14.56
C VAL A 226 -18.52 18.99 13.45
N VAL A 227 -19.73 19.35 13.08
CA VAL A 227 -20.51 18.68 12.02
C VAL A 227 -20.90 19.72 10.97
N ILE A 228 -20.76 19.38 9.70
CA ILE A 228 -21.25 20.18 8.58
C ILE A 228 -22.07 19.31 7.62
N ASN A 229 -23.17 19.86 7.10
CA ASN A 229 -24.04 19.21 6.14
C ASN A 229 -24.31 20.14 4.96
N LYS A 230 -23.77 19.81 3.78
CA LYS A 230 -24.04 20.59 2.56
C LYS A 230 -25.34 20.19 1.85
N GLY A 231 -25.88 19.01 2.15
CA GLY A 231 -27.04 18.44 1.48
C GLY A 231 -28.34 18.69 2.25
N GLU A 232 -29.32 17.82 2.05
CA GLU A 232 -30.63 17.89 2.73
C GLU A 232 -30.54 17.62 4.24
N ALA A 233 -31.54 18.08 4.99
CA ALA A 233 -31.65 17.85 6.43
C ALA A 233 -31.65 16.35 6.76
N LYS A 234 -30.86 15.93 7.76
CA LYS A 234 -30.76 14.53 8.16
C LYS A 234 -30.31 14.36 9.61
N SER A 235 -30.63 13.19 10.17
CA SER A 235 -30.10 12.72 11.45
C SER A 235 -28.88 11.84 11.19
N VAL A 236 -27.76 12.15 11.83
CA VAL A 236 -26.46 11.50 11.60
C VAL A 236 -26.04 10.75 12.85
N GLN A 237 -25.80 9.45 12.72
CA GLN A 237 -25.22 8.63 13.77
C GLN A 237 -23.70 8.65 13.62
N ILE A 238 -23.02 9.27 14.59
CA ILE A 238 -21.56 9.43 14.60
C ILE A 238 -20.99 8.45 15.63
N ASP A 239 -20.08 7.57 15.19
CA ASP A 239 -19.36 6.63 16.04
C ASP A 239 -18.33 7.37 16.91
N THR A 240 -18.41 7.20 18.22
CA THR A 240 -17.51 7.80 19.20
C THR A 240 -16.70 6.78 19.98
N THR A 241 -16.80 5.48 19.67
CA THR A 241 -16.19 4.38 20.44
C THR A 241 -14.68 4.54 20.67
N LYS A 242 -13.95 5.10 19.70
CA LYS A 242 -12.50 5.37 19.78
C LYS A 242 -12.15 6.82 20.15
N PHE A 243 -13.16 7.63 20.44
CA PHE A 243 -13.01 9.07 20.64
C PHE A 243 -13.38 9.50 22.06
N ILE A 244 -14.58 9.15 22.53
CA ILE A 244 -15.09 9.51 23.84
C ILE A 244 -16.12 8.49 24.36
N ARG A 245 -16.17 8.29 25.67
CA ARG A 245 -17.05 7.31 26.33
C ARG A 245 -18.53 7.68 26.28
N ASP A 246 -19.37 6.70 26.59
CA ASP A 246 -20.80 6.85 26.82
C ASP A 246 -21.11 7.77 28.00
N GLY A 247 -22.27 8.44 27.92
CA GLY A 247 -22.79 9.34 28.94
C GLY A 247 -22.22 10.76 28.89
N VAL A 248 -21.22 11.05 28.06
CA VAL A 248 -20.72 12.43 27.90
C VAL A 248 -21.78 13.28 27.21
N ALA A 249 -22.16 14.36 27.88
CA ALA A 249 -23.09 15.36 27.40
C ALA A 249 -22.37 16.50 26.67
N PHE A 250 -23.01 17.00 25.61
CA PHE A 250 -22.53 18.09 24.77
C PHE A 250 -23.64 19.13 24.59
N THR A 251 -23.23 20.38 24.46
CA THR A 251 -24.09 21.48 24.02
C THR A 251 -23.60 22.04 22.69
N ASP A 252 -24.48 22.16 21.71
CA ASP A 252 -24.18 22.87 20.45
C ASP A 252 -24.05 24.36 20.72
N ALA A 253 -22.84 24.91 20.58
CA ALA A 253 -22.57 26.31 20.79
C ALA A 253 -23.26 27.23 19.75
N LEU A 254 -23.74 26.67 18.63
CA LEU A 254 -24.54 27.40 17.65
C LEU A 254 -26.03 27.48 18.03
N SER A 255 -26.69 26.36 18.30
CA SER A 255 -28.14 26.33 18.53
C SER A 255 -28.57 26.28 20.00
N GLY A 256 -27.68 25.87 20.91
CA GLY A 256 -27.99 25.58 22.32
C GLY A 256 -28.64 24.21 22.54
N LYS A 257 -28.84 23.40 21.49
CA LYS A 257 -29.33 22.02 21.62
C LYS A 257 -28.32 21.15 22.37
N THR A 258 -28.81 20.22 23.18
CA THR A 258 -27.98 19.27 23.92
C THR A 258 -28.00 17.88 23.30
N TYR A 259 -26.90 17.16 23.45
CA TYR A 259 -26.68 15.82 22.92
C TYR A 259 -25.95 14.97 23.96
N THR A 260 -26.08 13.65 23.90
CA THR A 260 -25.38 12.74 24.83
C THR A 260 -24.93 11.51 24.07
N VAL A 261 -23.73 11.04 24.35
CA VAL A 261 -23.19 9.80 23.79
C VAL A 261 -23.91 8.61 24.42
N ARG A 262 -24.43 7.70 23.60
CA ARG A 262 -25.10 6.47 23.99
C ARG A 262 -24.74 5.35 23.03
N ASP A 263 -24.44 4.17 23.57
CA ASP A 263 -24.12 2.97 22.82
C ASP A 263 -22.95 3.19 21.84
N GLY A 264 -21.93 3.95 22.28
CA GLY A 264 -20.78 4.32 21.48
C GLY A 264 -21.07 5.31 20.35
N GLN A 265 -22.21 5.99 20.38
CA GLN A 265 -22.64 6.90 19.30
C GLN A 265 -23.22 8.22 19.82
N ILE A 266 -23.12 9.26 18.99
CA ILE A 266 -23.87 10.51 19.17
C ILE A 266 -24.73 10.77 17.93
N VAL A 267 -26.03 11.00 18.16
CA VAL A 267 -27.00 11.26 17.09
C VAL A 267 -27.23 12.75 16.95
N VAL A 268 -26.84 13.33 15.82
CA VAL A 268 -26.90 14.78 15.59
C VAL A 268 -27.91 15.09 14.48
N GLU A 269 -28.85 15.99 14.77
CA GLU A 269 -29.78 16.53 13.77
C GLU A 269 -29.15 17.75 13.09
N VAL A 270 -28.91 17.66 11.79
CA VAL A 270 -28.31 18.76 11.02
C VAL A 270 -29.24 19.12 9.87
N VAL A 271 -29.63 20.40 9.78
CA VAL A 271 -30.49 20.89 8.70
C VAL A 271 -29.68 21.10 7.41
N ALA A 272 -30.36 21.47 6.33
CA ALA A 272 -29.71 21.65 5.03
C ALA A 272 -28.81 22.90 4.99
N LEU A 273 -27.61 22.77 4.42
CA LEU A 273 -26.59 23.83 4.33
C LEU A 273 -26.25 24.48 5.68
N ASP A 274 -26.11 23.65 6.72
CA ASP A 274 -25.85 24.09 8.10
C ASP A 274 -24.91 23.12 8.83
N GLY A 275 -24.51 23.47 10.06
CA GLY A 275 -23.62 22.68 10.89
C GLY A 275 -23.88 22.85 12.38
N ALA A 276 -23.08 22.15 13.18
CA ALA A 276 -23.11 22.21 14.64
C ALA A 276 -21.69 22.22 15.20
N ILE A 277 -21.48 22.91 16.32
CA ILE A 277 -20.22 22.88 17.09
C ILE A 277 -20.57 22.40 18.49
N LEU A 278 -20.54 21.10 18.70
CA LEU A 278 -20.85 20.47 19.97
C LEU A 278 -19.64 20.60 20.90
N ILE A 279 -19.81 21.23 22.06
CA ILE A 279 -18.77 21.33 23.10
C ILE A 279 -19.22 20.48 24.29
N SER A 280 -18.32 19.68 24.85
CA SER A 280 -18.59 18.88 26.05
C SER A 280 -18.96 19.78 27.23
N ASP A 281 -20.02 19.45 27.96
CA ASP A 281 -20.44 20.22 29.13
C ASP A 281 -19.35 20.19 30.23
N PRO A 282 -19.12 21.30 30.95
CA PRO A 282 -18.03 21.40 31.93
C PRO A 282 -18.23 20.48 33.14
N GLY A 283 -17.12 20.04 33.74
CA GLY A 283 -17.12 19.26 34.99
C GLY A 283 -17.31 17.75 34.83
N GLN A 284 -17.42 17.25 33.59
CA GLN A 284 -17.45 15.82 33.30
C GLN A 284 -16.03 15.24 33.37
N ASN A 285 -15.86 14.06 33.98
CA ASN A 285 -14.59 13.35 33.98
C ASN A 285 -14.38 12.63 32.62
N LEU A 286 -13.43 13.13 31.83
CA LEU A 286 -13.10 12.63 30.49
C LEU A 286 -11.75 11.88 30.45
N THR A 287 -11.02 11.87 31.56
CA THR A 287 -9.69 11.26 31.65
C THR A 287 -9.83 9.81 32.11
N ALA A 288 -9.29 8.88 31.34
CA ALA A 288 -9.25 7.47 31.73
C ALA A 288 -8.28 7.18 32.89
N PRO A 289 -8.46 6.06 33.61
CA PRO A 289 -7.41 5.50 34.46
C PRO A 289 -6.10 5.28 33.72
N GLN A 290 -5.02 5.14 34.49
CA GLN A 290 -3.74 4.71 33.91
C GLN A 290 -3.86 3.28 33.35
N PRO A 291 -3.17 2.96 32.25
CA PRO A 291 -3.17 1.59 31.74
C PRO A 291 -2.47 0.65 32.72
N ILE A 292 -2.88 -0.62 32.71
CA ILE A 292 -2.17 -1.70 33.39
C ILE A 292 -0.80 -1.89 32.72
N THR A 293 0.24 -2.16 33.51
CA THR A 293 1.62 -2.29 33.00
C THR A 293 2.27 -3.63 33.30
N ASP A 294 1.60 -4.49 34.09
CA ASP A 294 2.15 -5.73 34.62
C ASP A 294 1.25 -6.95 34.36
N LEU A 295 0.47 -6.92 33.26
CA LEU A 295 -0.33 -8.07 32.84
C LEU A 295 0.57 -9.30 32.68
N LYS A 296 0.09 -10.45 33.16
CA LYS A 296 0.72 -11.77 33.06
C LYS A 296 -0.29 -12.80 32.57
N ALA A 297 0.20 -13.79 31.84
CA ALA A 297 -0.56 -14.96 31.41
C ALA A 297 0.16 -16.25 31.82
N VAL A 298 -0.59 -17.23 32.30
CA VAL A 298 -0.14 -18.59 32.57
C VAL A 298 -0.97 -19.55 31.72
N SER A 299 -0.30 -20.36 30.91
CA SER A 299 -0.97 -21.32 30.02
C SER A 299 -1.33 -22.59 30.78
N GLY A 300 -2.56 -23.06 30.62
CA GLY A 300 -3.04 -24.34 31.14
C GLY A 300 -3.58 -25.24 30.03
N ASN A 301 -4.17 -26.37 30.42
CA ASN A 301 -4.89 -27.25 29.49
C ASN A 301 -6.30 -26.70 29.23
N GLY A 302 -6.55 -26.22 28.02
CA GLY A 302 -7.84 -25.64 27.63
C GLY A 302 -8.17 -24.33 28.33
N GLN A 303 -7.17 -23.65 28.91
CA GLN A 303 -7.36 -22.37 29.59
C GLN A 303 -6.10 -21.50 29.59
N VAL A 304 -6.29 -20.19 29.80
CA VAL A 304 -5.24 -19.23 30.11
C VAL A 304 -5.64 -18.40 31.33
N ASP A 305 -4.80 -18.44 32.37
CA ASP A 305 -4.99 -17.68 33.60
C ASP A 305 -4.27 -16.33 33.48
N LEU A 306 -5.03 -15.23 33.52
CA LEU A 306 -4.54 -13.85 33.45
C LEU A 306 -4.53 -13.20 34.84
N SER A 307 -3.52 -12.37 35.12
CA SER A 307 -3.42 -11.58 36.35
C SER A 307 -2.71 -10.26 36.14
N TRP A 308 -3.09 -9.24 36.92
CA TRP A 308 -2.51 -7.89 36.89
C TRP A 308 -2.63 -7.19 38.26
N SER A 309 -1.98 -6.04 38.44
CA SER A 309 -2.15 -5.20 39.63
C SER A 309 -3.38 -4.30 39.53
N ALA A 310 -4.02 -4.02 40.68
CA ALA A 310 -5.13 -3.06 40.74
C ALA A 310 -4.67 -1.65 40.32
N VAL A 311 -5.49 -0.97 39.54
CA VAL A 311 -5.22 0.39 39.04
C VAL A 311 -6.06 1.41 39.82
N ASP A 312 -5.46 2.54 40.20
CA ASP A 312 -6.19 3.64 40.84
C ASP A 312 -7.34 4.15 39.97
N ARG A 313 -8.47 4.49 40.59
CA ARG A 313 -9.75 4.86 39.95
C ARG A 313 -10.45 3.76 39.14
N ALA A 314 -9.85 2.59 38.92
CA ALA A 314 -10.51 1.50 38.21
C ALA A 314 -11.57 0.82 39.08
N VAL A 315 -12.79 0.67 38.56
CA VAL A 315 -13.88 -0.11 39.18
C VAL A 315 -14.11 -1.44 38.47
N SER A 316 -13.64 -1.58 37.23
CA SER A 316 -13.67 -2.82 36.47
C SER A 316 -12.61 -2.85 35.37
N TYR A 317 -12.50 -3.99 34.68
CA TYR A 317 -11.55 -4.25 33.61
C TYR A 317 -12.24 -4.88 32.39
N ASN A 318 -11.73 -4.56 31.19
CA ASN A 318 -12.10 -5.27 29.95
C ASN A 318 -10.91 -6.09 29.46
N ILE A 319 -11.19 -7.32 29.03
CA ILE A 319 -10.16 -8.29 28.64
C ILE A 319 -10.24 -8.44 27.14
N TYR A 320 -9.09 -8.32 26.50
CA TYR A 320 -8.92 -8.40 25.06
C TYR A 320 -8.02 -9.56 24.68
N ARG A 321 -8.36 -10.24 23.59
CA ARG A 321 -7.61 -11.35 23.04
C ARG A 321 -7.41 -11.18 21.53
N SER A 322 -6.26 -11.60 21.04
CA SER A 322 -5.95 -11.71 19.62
C SER A 322 -5.13 -12.98 19.35
N THR A 323 -5.09 -13.44 18.10
CA THR A 323 -4.14 -14.46 17.64
C THR A 323 -2.89 -13.84 17.01
N VAL A 324 -2.87 -12.52 16.88
CA VAL A 324 -1.81 -11.73 16.23
C VAL A 324 -1.31 -10.66 17.20
N LYS A 325 0.01 -10.56 17.33
CA LYS A 325 0.66 -9.54 18.15
C LYS A 325 0.47 -8.15 17.53
N GLY A 326 0.18 -7.14 18.34
CA GLY A 326 0.08 -5.74 17.90
C GLY A 326 -1.26 -5.33 17.29
N GLY A 327 -2.29 -6.18 17.28
CA GLY A 327 -3.61 -5.78 16.77
C GLY A 327 -4.65 -6.88 16.70
N LEU A 328 -5.81 -6.57 16.10
CA LEU A 328 -6.97 -7.48 15.93
C LEU A 328 -7.54 -8.01 17.26
N TYR A 329 -7.51 -7.16 18.29
CA TYR A 329 -8.06 -7.47 19.59
C TYR A 329 -9.59 -7.53 19.58
N GLU A 330 -10.11 -8.65 20.08
CA GLU A 330 -11.52 -8.83 20.40
C GLU A 330 -11.72 -8.71 21.92
N LYS A 331 -12.75 -7.97 22.34
CA LYS A 331 -13.14 -7.88 23.74
C LYS A 331 -13.87 -9.18 24.12
N ILE A 332 -13.21 -10.03 24.90
CA ILE A 332 -13.77 -11.33 25.33
C ILE A 332 -14.51 -11.25 26.68
N ALA A 333 -14.19 -10.24 27.49
CA ALA A 333 -14.92 -9.97 28.73
C ALA A 333 -14.97 -8.47 29.05
N SER A 334 -16.00 -8.07 29.78
CA SER A 334 -16.20 -6.70 30.26
C SER A 334 -16.71 -6.70 31.69
N ASN A 335 -16.56 -5.57 32.38
CA ASN A 335 -17.02 -5.39 33.77
C ASN A 335 -16.39 -6.39 34.76
N VAL A 336 -15.17 -6.88 34.49
CA VAL A 336 -14.47 -7.78 35.40
C VAL A 336 -13.99 -6.97 36.60
N THR A 337 -14.47 -7.29 37.81
CA THR A 337 -14.12 -6.55 39.04
C THR A 337 -12.90 -7.11 39.76
N GLN A 338 -12.50 -8.33 39.40
CA GLN A 338 -11.32 -9.01 39.93
C GLN A 338 -10.07 -8.57 39.16
N ILE A 339 -8.89 -8.78 39.78
CA ILE A 339 -7.58 -8.55 39.15
C ILE A 339 -7.03 -9.81 38.45
N THR A 340 -7.92 -10.76 38.18
CA THR A 340 -7.64 -12.05 37.54
C THR A 340 -8.77 -12.40 36.60
N TYR A 341 -8.46 -13.11 35.53
CA TYR A 341 -9.45 -13.64 34.58
C TYR A 341 -8.97 -14.99 34.04
N ILE A 342 -9.88 -15.95 33.89
CA ILE A 342 -9.58 -17.25 33.30
C ILE A 342 -10.28 -17.29 31.94
N ASP A 343 -9.51 -17.35 30.86
CA ASP A 343 -10.05 -17.61 29.53
C ASP A 343 -10.10 -19.11 29.28
N THR A 344 -11.31 -19.69 29.20
CA THR A 344 -11.55 -21.10 28.87
C THR A 344 -11.96 -21.33 27.43
N ASP A 345 -12.14 -20.28 26.64
CA ASP A 345 -12.57 -20.35 25.24
C ASP A 345 -11.35 -20.38 24.30
N VAL A 346 -10.37 -21.20 24.66
CA VAL A 346 -9.09 -21.34 23.96
C VAL A 346 -8.86 -22.79 23.51
N THR A 347 -8.15 -22.94 22.40
CA THR A 347 -7.76 -24.25 21.86
C THR A 347 -6.29 -24.48 22.14
N ASN A 348 -5.95 -25.65 22.69
CA ASN A 348 -4.57 -26.03 22.92
C ASN A 348 -3.75 -26.06 21.61
N GLY A 349 -2.47 -25.72 21.70
CA GLY A 349 -1.59 -25.67 20.54
C GLY A 349 -1.79 -24.44 19.65
N LEU A 350 -2.64 -23.49 20.04
CA LEU A 350 -2.76 -22.18 19.41
C LEU A 350 -2.08 -21.09 20.24
N LYS A 351 -1.58 -20.06 19.55
CA LYS A 351 -1.04 -18.85 20.19
C LYS A 351 -2.15 -17.83 20.43
N TYR A 352 -2.17 -17.28 21.64
CA TYR A 352 -3.03 -16.16 22.00
C TYR A 352 -2.21 -15.00 22.56
N VAL A 353 -2.66 -13.79 22.29
CA VAL A 353 -2.10 -12.54 22.80
C VAL A 353 -3.19 -11.82 23.57
N TYR A 354 -2.90 -11.41 24.80
CA TYR A 354 -3.86 -10.74 25.67
C TYR A 354 -3.42 -9.33 26.01
N SER A 355 -4.42 -8.47 26.19
CA SER A 355 -4.27 -7.15 26.77
C SER A 355 -5.51 -6.82 27.63
N VAL A 356 -5.35 -5.96 28.62
CA VAL A 356 -6.43 -5.58 29.55
C VAL A 356 -6.48 -4.06 29.66
N THR A 357 -7.68 -3.50 29.75
CA THR A 357 -7.90 -2.09 30.05
C THR A 357 -8.58 -1.93 31.40
N ALA A 358 -8.31 -0.80 32.06
CA ALA A 358 -8.99 -0.38 33.29
C ALA A 358 -10.14 0.57 32.94
N VAL A 359 -11.26 0.44 33.66
CA VAL A 359 -12.46 1.27 33.47
C VAL A 359 -12.83 1.93 34.80
N ASP A 360 -13.01 3.26 34.81
CA ASP A 360 -13.45 3.99 36.01
C ASP A 360 -14.97 4.02 36.20
N SER A 361 -15.42 4.61 37.31
CA SER A 361 -16.85 4.72 37.66
C SER A 361 -17.68 5.52 36.66
N ASP A 362 -17.03 6.38 35.87
CA ASP A 362 -17.69 7.17 34.82
C ASP A 362 -17.73 6.41 33.48
N GLY A 363 -17.02 5.28 33.38
CA GLY A 363 -16.91 4.48 32.16
C GLY A 363 -15.74 4.88 31.25
N ASN A 364 -14.78 5.68 31.73
CA ASN A 364 -13.58 5.98 30.95
C ASN A 364 -12.67 4.73 30.90
N GLU A 365 -12.34 4.29 29.69
CA GLU A 365 -11.50 3.13 29.44
C GLU A 365 -10.05 3.54 29.15
N SER A 366 -9.09 2.93 29.84
CA SER A 366 -7.66 3.19 29.64
C SER A 366 -7.16 2.71 28.28
N ALA A 367 -5.94 3.11 27.92
CA ALA A 367 -5.22 2.42 26.86
C ALA A 367 -5.01 0.93 27.22
N LEU A 368 -4.77 0.10 26.19
CA LEU A 368 -4.39 -1.31 26.33
C LEU A 368 -3.12 -1.44 27.19
N SER A 369 -3.05 -2.52 27.99
CA SER A 369 -1.87 -2.88 28.78
C SER A 369 -0.68 -3.33 27.92
N ASN A 370 0.42 -3.69 28.57
CA ASN A 370 1.43 -4.55 27.96
C ASN A 370 0.78 -5.84 27.40
N GLU A 371 1.28 -6.30 26.26
CA GLU A 371 0.82 -7.55 25.64
C GLU A 371 1.51 -8.75 26.30
N VAL A 372 0.77 -9.83 26.52
CA VAL A 372 1.32 -11.13 26.95
C VAL A 372 0.89 -12.25 26.02
N GLU A 373 1.79 -13.18 25.75
CA GLU A 373 1.55 -14.33 24.91
C GLU A 373 1.27 -15.56 25.77
N ALA A 374 0.36 -16.42 25.31
CA ALA A 374 0.01 -17.68 25.94
C ALA A 374 -0.19 -18.77 24.90
N TYR A 375 0.20 -19.99 25.25
CA TYR A 375 0.14 -21.19 24.42
C TYR A 375 -0.48 -22.31 25.26
N PRO A 376 -1.82 -22.30 25.45
CA PRO A 376 -2.52 -23.38 26.14
C PRO A 376 -2.14 -24.73 25.53
N ALA A 377 -1.96 -25.73 26.37
CA ALA A 377 -1.25 -26.95 26.01
C ALA A 377 -1.79 -28.18 26.73
N PHE A 378 -1.78 -29.32 26.05
CA PHE A 378 -1.91 -30.61 26.71
C PHE A 378 -0.60 -30.95 27.43
N SER A 379 -0.69 -31.49 28.64
CA SER A 379 0.48 -32.05 29.31
C SER A 379 0.89 -33.35 28.61
N ILE A 380 2.13 -33.41 28.15
CA ILE A 380 2.70 -34.63 27.59
C ILE A 380 3.20 -35.49 28.74
N GLY A 381 2.54 -36.63 28.96
CA GLY A 381 2.87 -37.52 30.06
C GLY A 381 4.07 -38.43 29.75
N TRP A 382 4.23 -38.85 28.49
CA TRP A 382 5.31 -39.76 28.10
C TRP A 382 5.60 -39.72 26.59
N ALA A 383 6.87 -39.86 26.20
CA ALA A 383 7.32 -40.04 24.82
C ALA A 383 8.37 -41.16 24.77
N GLY A 384 8.31 -42.08 23.81
CA GLY A 384 9.27 -43.19 23.73
C GLY A 384 8.98 -44.19 22.62
N ASN A 385 9.34 -45.46 22.85
CA ASN A 385 9.24 -46.55 21.86
C ASN A 385 9.90 -46.21 20.51
N MET A 386 11.00 -45.44 20.54
CA MET A 386 11.74 -45.09 19.35
C MET A 386 12.44 -46.33 18.78
N ASN A 387 12.35 -46.58 17.48
CA ASN A 387 13.01 -47.76 16.89
C ASN A 387 14.53 -47.64 16.90
N GLN A 388 15.19 -48.80 17.00
CA GLN A 388 16.63 -48.89 16.76
C GLN A 388 16.87 -48.96 15.25
N VAL A 389 17.80 -48.14 14.76
CA VAL A 389 18.38 -48.26 13.42
C VAL A 389 19.65 -49.09 13.57
N ASP A 390 19.75 -50.19 12.83
CA ASP A 390 20.96 -51.00 12.79
C ASP A 390 22.02 -50.35 11.87
N THR A 391 23.00 -51.12 11.42
CA THR A 391 23.95 -50.64 10.41
C THR A 391 23.23 -50.23 9.13
N HIS A 392 23.49 -49.01 8.65
CA HIS A 392 22.87 -48.43 7.46
C HIS A 392 23.89 -48.24 6.33
N VAL A 393 23.52 -48.55 5.10
CA VAL A 393 24.39 -48.32 3.93
C VAL A 393 24.13 -46.92 3.38
N ILE A 394 25.18 -46.11 3.19
CA ILE A 394 25.05 -44.76 2.65
C ILE A 394 24.46 -44.76 1.23
N GLY A 395 23.62 -43.77 0.91
CA GLY A 395 23.13 -43.55 -0.45
C GLY A 395 21.93 -42.60 -0.52
N VAL A 396 21.85 -41.81 -1.61
CA VAL A 396 20.84 -40.74 -1.78
C VAL A 396 19.40 -41.26 -1.80
N ASN A 397 19.21 -42.50 -2.27
CA ASN A 397 17.92 -43.17 -2.35
C ASN A 397 17.66 -44.14 -1.19
N ASN A 398 18.47 -44.09 -0.12
CA ASN A 398 18.36 -44.96 1.04
C ASN A 398 18.15 -44.15 2.34
N PRO A 399 16.96 -43.57 2.56
CA PRO A 399 16.67 -42.81 3.77
C PRO A 399 16.58 -43.73 5.01
N VAL A 400 16.99 -43.20 6.15
CA VAL A 400 16.73 -43.77 7.47
C VAL A 400 15.31 -43.38 7.88
N GLU A 401 14.52 -44.36 8.32
CA GLU A 401 13.17 -44.16 8.84
C GLU A 401 13.17 -44.32 10.36
N VAL A 402 12.68 -43.30 11.08
CA VAL A 402 12.55 -43.32 12.53
C VAL A 402 11.11 -43.10 12.92
N TYR A 403 10.58 -43.99 13.76
CA TYR A 403 9.29 -43.84 14.41
C TYR A 403 9.44 -43.80 15.93
N ALA A 404 8.56 -43.03 16.57
CA ALA A 404 8.39 -42.99 18.02
C ALA A 404 6.91 -42.77 18.38
N GLU A 405 6.59 -43.01 19.63
CA GLU A 405 5.25 -42.90 20.19
C GLU A 405 5.17 -41.81 21.25
N ILE A 406 4.00 -41.20 21.38
CA ILE A 406 3.71 -40.11 22.32
C ILE A 406 2.38 -40.37 23.03
N TRP A 407 2.35 -40.10 24.33
CA TRP A 407 1.16 -40.16 25.17
C TRP A 407 0.89 -38.81 25.85
N ALA A 408 -0.30 -38.27 25.60
CA ALA A 408 -0.86 -37.12 26.30
C ALA A 408 -2.33 -37.39 26.64
N GLU A 409 -2.66 -37.32 27.93
CA GLU A 409 -4.00 -37.61 28.45
C GLU A 409 -5.06 -36.70 27.81
N GLY A 410 -6.16 -37.30 27.34
CA GLY A 410 -7.26 -36.60 26.67
C GLY A 410 -6.98 -36.13 25.24
N LEU A 411 -5.76 -36.36 24.72
CA LEU A 411 -5.35 -36.00 23.36
C LEU A 411 -5.06 -37.24 22.50
N THR A 412 -4.04 -38.02 22.86
CA THR A 412 -3.55 -39.17 22.05
C THR A 412 -4.24 -40.48 22.42
N ASP A 413 -5.07 -40.47 23.47
CA ASP A 413 -5.88 -41.62 23.90
C ASP A 413 -7.20 -41.73 23.10
N LYS A 414 -7.44 -40.81 22.16
CA LYS A 414 -8.56 -40.80 21.24
C LYS A 414 -8.09 -41.21 19.85
N PRO A 415 -8.97 -41.81 19.02
CA PRO A 415 -8.59 -42.18 17.65
C PRO A 415 -8.23 -40.97 16.79
N GLY A 416 -7.11 -41.07 16.07
CA GLY A 416 -6.64 -40.07 15.11
C GLY A 416 -5.60 -39.12 15.70
N GLN A 417 -4.93 -38.38 14.82
CA GLN A 417 -3.85 -37.47 15.21
C GLN A 417 -4.31 -36.47 16.28
N GLY A 418 -3.58 -36.40 17.39
CA GLY A 418 -3.73 -35.37 18.40
C GLY A 418 -3.69 -33.97 17.79
N GLU A 419 -4.75 -33.20 18.03
CA GLU A 419 -4.91 -31.84 17.51
C GLU A 419 -3.71 -30.95 17.87
N ASN A 420 -3.17 -30.24 16.88
CA ASN A 420 -2.03 -29.32 17.00
C ASN A 420 -0.74 -29.92 17.61
N MET A 421 -0.62 -31.25 17.68
CA MET A 421 0.62 -31.92 18.09
C MET A 421 1.70 -31.80 17.00
N ILE A 422 2.87 -31.31 17.39
CA ILE A 422 4.05 -31.23 16.54
C ILE A 422 5.03 -32.32 16.98
N ALA A 423 5.56 -33.07 16.03
CA ALA A 423 6.62 -34.04 16.26
C ALA A 423 7.79 -33.75 15.34
N GLN A 424 9.02 -33.91 15.84
CA GLN A 424 10.23 -33.71 15.05
C GLN A 424 11.27 -34.79 15.34
N LEU A 425 12.01 -35.17 14.30
CA LEU A 425 13.21 -36.00 14.39
C LEU A 425 14.44 -35.10 14.32
N GLY A 426 15.25 -35.15 15.36
CA GLY A 426 16.59 -34.61 15.41
C GLY A 426 17.58 -35.66 14.97
N TYR A 427 18.54 -35.29 14.13
CA TYR A 427 19.68 -36.14 13.80
C TYR A 427 20.96 -35.31 13.65
N ARG A 428 22.11 -35.94 13.92
CA ARG A 428 23.44 -35.32 13.77
C ARG A 428 24.53 -36.35 13.54
N TYR A 429 25.57 -35.94 12.82
CA TYR A 429 26.79 -36.73 12.67
C TYR A 429 27.75 -36.44 13.83
N ILE A 430 28.26 -37.48 14.50
CA ILE A 430 29.10 -37.31 15.70
C ILE A 430 30.57 -37.74 15.52
N GLY A 431 30.89 -38.51 14.48
CA GLY A 431 32.27 -38.91 14.18
C GLY A 431 32.36 -40.02 13.15
N ASP A 432 33.58 -40.31 12.69
CA ASP A 432 33.81 -41.34 11.66
C ASP A 432 33.59 -42.77 12.17
N GLY A 433 33.56 -43.00 13.48
CA GLY A 433 33.25 -44.30 14.07
C GLY A 433 34.19 -45.43 13.60
N GLY A 434 35.42 -45.09 13.18
CA GLY A 434 36.37 -46.02 12.59
C GLY A 434 36.11 -46.38 11.12
N GLN A 435 35.15 -45.73 10.45
CA GLN A 435 34.90 -45.85 9.01
C GLN A 435 35.78 -44.89 8.21
N ASP A 436 36.13 -45.27 6.98
CA ASP A 436 36.81 -44.37 6.05
C ASP A 436 35.81 -43.39 5.42
N ALA A 437 35.70 -42.21 6.04
CA ALA A 437 34.87 -41.10 5.62
C ALA A 437 35.58 -40.08 4.72
N THR A 438 36.83 -40.34 4.29
CA THR A 438 37.62 -39.37 3.54
C THR A 438 36.94 -38.92 2.24
N ARG A 439 36.35 -39.87 1.50
CA ARG A 439 35.61 -39.62 0.25
C ARG A 439 34.28 -38.89 0.41
N ASN A 440 33.69 -38.88 1.60
CA ASN A 440 32.47 -38.12 1.87
C ASN A 440 32.76 -36.69 2.36
N LYS A 441 34.02 -36.37 2.74
CA LYS A 441 34.38 -35.04 3.23
C LYS A 441 34.70 -34.09 2.09
N VAL A 442 34.41 -32.81 2.32
CA VAL A 442 34.89 -31.72 1.46
C VAL A 442 35.92 -30.91 2.25
N GLU A 443 37.14 -30.81 1.72
CA GLU A 443 38.22 -30.04 2.37
C GLU A 443 37.78 -28.60 2.65
N GLY A 444 38.09 -28.03 3.82
CA GLY A 444 37.72 -26.65 4.17
C GLY A 444 36.22 -26.41 4.40
N VAL A 445 35.38 -27.45 4.44
CA VAL A 445 33.98 -27.39 4.88
C VAL A 445 33.89 -28.00 6.27
N GLU A 446 33.31 -27.26 7.22
CA GLU A 446 33.04 -27.78 8.56
C GLU A 446 31.80 -28.68 8.54
N ILE A 447 31.90 -29.86 9.16
CA ILE A 447 30.76 -30.77 9.31
C ILE A 447 29.89 -30.25 10.45
N ASN A 448 28.62 -29.98 10.16
CA ASN A 448 27.66 -29.60 11.19
C ASN A 448 27.44 -30.76 12.17
N LYS A 449 27.75 -30.52 13.45
CA LYS A 449 27.55 -31.47 14.55
C LYS A 449 26.36 -31.10 15.46
N ASP A 450 25.67 -30.02 15.14
CA ASP A 450 24.44 -29.62 15.81
C ASP A 450 23.27 -30.46 15.32
N TRP A 451 22.22 -30.51 16.13
CA TRP A 451 20.97 -31.19 15.78
C TRP A 451 20.31 -30.55 14.56
N THR A 452 20.07 -31.35 13.53
CA THR A 452 19.18 -30.99 12.43
C THR A 452 17.81 -31.57 12.71
N TRP A 453 16.76 -30.74 12.63
CA TRP A 453 15.38 -31.13 12.93
C TRP A 453 14.55 -31.21 11.67
N VAL A 454 13.82 -32.30 11.49
CA VAL A 454 12.83 -32.47 10.42
C VAL A 454 11.47 -32.86 11.02
N ASP A 455 10.39 -32.39 10.41
CA ASP A 455 9.05 -32.69 10.89
C ASP A 455 8.71 -34.17 10.70
N ALA A 456 8.11 -34.75 11.74
CA ALA A 456 7.59 -36.09 11.72
C ALA A 456 6.08 -36.06 11.50
N ARG A 457 5.59 -36.96 10.64
CA ARG A 457 4.17 -37.08 10.34
C ARG A 457 3.51 -38.15 11.21
N TYR A 458 2.25 -37.93 11.55
CA TYR A 458 1.41 -38.96 12.14
C TYR A 458 1.27 -40.15 11.18
N VAL A 459 1.39 -41.38 11.71
CA VAL A 459 1.26 -42.63 10.94
C VAL A 459 0.24 -43.60 11.50
N GLY A 460 -0.38 -43.30 12.64
CA GLY A 460 -1.47 -44.09 13.20
C GLY A 460 -1.43 -44.16 14.73
N ASP A 461 -2.48 -44.75 15.29
CA ASP A 461 -2.63 -45.00 16.72
C ASP A 461 -1.88 -46.29 17.14
N SER A 462 -1.26 -46.28 18.31
CA SER A 462 -0.59 -47.43 18.95
C SER A 462 -1.09 -47.58 20.40
N GLY A 463 -2.19 -48.30 20.57
CA GLY A 463 -2.88 -48.36 21.87
C GLY A 463 -3.50 -47.02 22.24
N ASN A 464 -3.03 -46.42 23.34
CA ASN A 464 -3.45 -45.07 23.78
C ASN A 464 -2.45 -43.97 23.34
N ASN A 465 -1.49 -44.32 22.49
CA ASN A 465 -0.43 -43.43 22.03
C ASN A 465 -0.64 -43.08 20.56
N ASP A 466 -0.14 -41.92 20.14
CA ASP A 466 0.02 -41.61 18.73
C ASP A 466 1.42 -42.04 18.27
N LYS A 467 1.50 -42.57 17.04
CA LYS A 467 2.77 -42.93 16.40
C LYS A 467 3.13 -41.92 15.31
N TYR A 468 4.36 -41.41 15.36
CA TYR A 468 4.92 -40.48 14.39
C TYR A 468 6.12 -41.08 13.69
N MET A 469 6.38 -40.64 12.45
CA MET A 469 7.53 -41.07 11.65
C MET A 469 8.14 -39.91 10.86
N ALA A 470 9.46 -39.85 10.84
CA ALA A 470 10.23 -38.98 9.95
C ALA A 470 11.31 -39.78 9.22
N LYS A 471 11.81 -39.20 8.13
CA LYS A 471 12.91 -39.74 7.33
C LYS A 471 14.02 -38.72 7.20
N PHE A 472 15.27 -39.18 7.17
CA PHE A 472 16.41 -38.38 6.76
C PHE A 472 17.41 -39.23 5.98
N VAL A 473 18.25 -38.59 5.17
CA VAL A 473 19.29 -39.28 4.40
C VAL A 473 20.64 -38.92 5.00
N PRO A 474 21.37 -39.87 5.63
CA PRO A 474 22.73 -39.61 6.09
C PRO A 474 23.67 -39.48 4.89
N ASP A 475 24.45 -38.41 4.86
CA ASP A 475 25.33 -38.03 3.74
C ASP A 475 26.83 -38.22 4.04
N MET A 476 27.12 -38.91 5.14
CA MET A 476 28.46 -39.21 5.67
C MET A 476 28.49 -40.63 6.21
N VAL A 477 29.54 -41.39 5.92
CA VAL A 477 29.82 -42.65 6.64
C VAL A 477 30.40 -42.35 8.02
N GLY A 478 30.06 -43.18 9.00
CA GLY A 478 30.46 -43.03 10.39
C GLY A 478 29.29 -43.13 11.36
N THR A 479 29.45 -42.60 12.57
CA THR A 479 28.44 -42.68 13.62
C THR A 479 27.50 -41.48 13.56
N TRP A 480 26.21 -41.80 13.51
CA TRP A 480 25.12 -40.84 13.57
C TRP A 480 24.32 -41.03 14.85
N GLU A 481 23.78 -39.94 15.35
CA GLU A 481 22.90 -39.90 16.51
C GLU A 481 21.56 -39.29 16.13
N TYR A 482 20.47 -39.81 16.68
CA TYR A 482 19.11 -39.35 16.42
C TYR A 482 18.22 -39.40 17.66
N ILE A 483 17.23 -38.52 17.74
CA ILE A 483 16.25 -38.42 18.82
C ILE A 483 14.94 -37.83 18.31
N MET A 484 13.79 -38.19 18.89
CA MET A 484 12.52 -37.53 18.57
C MET A 484 12.04 -36.62 19.70
N ARG A 485 11.33 -35.55 19.34
CA ARG A 485 10.71 -34.61 20.29
C ARG A 485 9.30 -34.23 19.85
N PHE A 486 8.49 -33.86 20.83
CA PHE A 486 7.06 -33.57 20.67
C PHE A 486 6.69 -32.28 21.40
N SER A 487 5.74 -31.54 20.85
CA SER A 487 5.21 -30.31 21.43
C SER A 487 3.72 -30.18 21.19
N SER A 488 2.98 -29.84 22.25
CA SER A 488 1.54 -29.52 22.22
C SER A 488 1.26 -28.02 22.23
N ASN A 489 2.30 -27.17 22.12
CA ASN A 489 2.21 -25.72 22.31
C ASN A 489 3.04 -24.91 21.30
N GLN A 490 3.02 -25.32 20.04
CA GLN A 490 3.77 -24.70 18.93
C GLN A 490 5.28 -24.62 19.14
N GLY A 491 5.86 -25.61 19.81
CA GLY A 491 7.31 -25.71 20.01
C GLY A 491 7.87 -24.75 21.06
N GLN A 492 7.03 -24.15 21.92
CA GLN A 492 7.51 -23.41 23.08
C GLN A 492 8.17 -24.36 24.09
N ASP A 493 7.54 -25.52 24.31
CA ASP A 493 8.09 -26.61 25.11
C ASP A 493 8.23 -27.89 24.28
N TRP A 494 9.28 -28.65 24.56
CA TRP A 494 9.59 -29.91 23.88
C TRP A 494 9.76 -31.06 24.87
N THR A 495 9.04 -32.15 24.64
CA THR A 495 9.24 -33.42 25.32
C THR A 495 10.00 -34.38 24.40
N TYR A 496 11.19 -34.82 24.83
CA TYR A 496 12.03 -35.75 24.08
C TYR A 496 11.70 -37.20 24.43
N THR A 497 11.93 -38.11 23.49
CA THR A 497 11.80 -39.56 23.72
C THR A 497 12.67 -40.01 24.88
N LYS A 498 12.09 -40.79 25.80
CA LYS A 498 12.75 -41.28 27.01
C LYS A 498 13.24 -42.72 26.86
N GLY A 499 14.34 -43.01 27.53
CA GLY A 499 14.93 -44.35 27.58
C GLY A 499 14.12 -45.32 28.46
N PRO A 500 14.57 -46.57 28.63
CA PRO A 500 13.86 -47.58 29.44
C PRO A 500 13.64 -47.19 30.90
N ASP A 501 14.40 -46.23 31.42
CA ASP A 501 14.25 -45.69 32.78
C ASP A 501 13.09 -44.68 32.92
N GLY A 502 12.50 -44.26 31.80
CA GLY A 502 11.42 -43.28 31.69
C GLY A 502 11.81 -41.85 32.09
N LYS A 503 13.10 -41.56 32.30
CA LYS A 503 13.57 -40.29 32.87
C LYS A 503 14.58 -39.58 31.98
N THR A 504 15.52 -40.31 31.42
CA THR A 504 16.60 -39.75 30.60
C THR A 504 16.19 -39.65 29.14
N ASP A 505 16.53 -38.54 28.49
CA ASP A 505 16.34 -38.38 27.05
C ASP A 505 17.18 -39.43 26.32
N GLU A 506 16.55 -40.20 25.44
CA GLU A 506 17.19 -41.30 24.71
C GLU A 506 17.56 -40.84 23.31
N ALA A 507 18.80 -40.38 23.16
CA ALA A 507 19.44 -40.30 21.86
C ALA A 507 19.97 -41.68 21.48
N LYS A 508 19.59 -42.19 20.30
CA LYS A 508 20.08 -43.47 19.76
C LYS A 508 21.17 -43.24 18.75
N GLN A 509 22.07 -44.21 18.63
CA GLN A 509 23.18 -44.17 17.68
C GLN A 509 23.11 -45.35 16.72
N PHE A 510 23.61 -45.13 15.51
CA PHE A 510 23.79 -46.15 14.50
C PHE A 510 25.02 -45.84 13.64
N ILE A 511 25.52 -46.85 12.94
CA ILE A 511 26.70 -46.73 12.07
C ILE A 511 26.24 -46.73 10.62
N VAL A 512 26.67 -45.71 9.88
CA VAL A 512 26.56 -45.64 8.43
C VAL A 512 27.84 -46.16 7.81
N VAL A 513 27.74 -47.19 6.97
CA VAL A 513 28.85 -47.82 6.27
C VAL A 513 28.88 -47.43 4.79
N PRO A 514 30.06 -47.50 4.12
CA PRO A 514 30.16 -47.27 2.68
C PRO A 514 29.26 -48.21 1.87
N SER A 515 28.81 -47.74 0.71
CA SER A 515 28.16 -48.59 -0.29
C SER A 515 29.22 -49.44 -1.02
N ASN A 516 28.79 -50.28 -1.97
CA ASN A 516 29.72 -51.00 -2.85
C ASN A 516 30.46 -50.07 -3.81
N ASP A 517 29.95 -48.86 -4.00
CA ASP A 517 30.52 -47.84 -4.85
C ASP A 517 31.32 -46.83 -4.00
N VAL A 518 32.63 -46.87 -4.22
CA VAL A 518 33.64 -46.15 -3.43
C VAL A 518 34.53 -45.26 -4.29
N GLU A 519 34.28 -45.23 -5.60
CA GLU A 519 35.04 -44.42 -6.55
C GLU A 519 34.39 -43.04 -6.62
N PRO A 520 35.12 -41.95 -6.34
CA PRO A 520 34.53 -40.62 -6.40
C PRO A 520 34.40 -40.11 -7.85
N PRO A 521 33.46 -39.16 -8.10
CA PRO A 521 33.33 -38.50 -9.39
C PRO A 521 34.64 -37.91 -9.93
N THR A 522 34.75 -37.78 -11.25
CA THR A 522 35.88 -37.09 -11.87
C THR A 522 35.91 -35.59 -11.53
N ALA A 523 37.09 -35.02 -11.41
CA ALA A 523 37.25 -33.60 -11.07
C ALA A 523 36.70 -32.68 -12.18
N LEU A 524 35.90 -31.69 -11.79
CA LEU A 524 35.39 -30.65 -12.68
C LEU A 524 36.27 -29.39 -12.66
N GLY A 525 36.32 -28.68 -13.79
CA GLY A 525 36.94 -27.37 -13.89
C GLY A 525 35.91 -26.27 -13.66
N LEU A 526 36.06 -25.52 -12.56
CA LEU A 526 35.27 -24.32 -12.28
C LEU A 526 35.91 -23.12 -12.99
N GLN A 527 35.14 -22.51 -13.89
CA GLN A 527 35.61 -21.39 -14.70
C GLN A 527 35.62 -20.08 -13.89
N GLN A 528 36.34 -19.08 -14.39
CA GLN A 528 36.29 -17.74 -13.80
C GLN A 528 34.85 -17.22 -13.79
N PRO A 529 34.33 -16.77 -12.63
CA PRO A 529 32.95 -16.36 -12.52
C PRO A 529 32.62 -15.15 -13.38
N GLY A 530 31.43 -15.15 -13.97
CA GLY A 530 30.82 -13.93 -14.49
C GLY A 530 30.44 -13.01 -13.33
N ILE A 531 30.83 -11.74 -13.42
CA ILE A 531 30.55 -10.72 -12.40
C ILE A 531 29.55 -9.71 -12.97
N GLU A 532 28.46 -9.49 -12.22
CA GLU A 532 27.44 -8.50 -12.52
C GLU A 532 27.01 -7.80 -11.22
N SER A 533 26.24 -6.71 -11.33
CA SER A 533 25.68 -6.06 -10.15
C SER A 533 24.82 -7.04 -9.36
N SER A 534 25.15 -7.21 -8.08
CA SER A 534 24.48 -8.09 -7.11
C SER A 534 24.39 -9.55 -7.54
N ARG A 535 25.26 -10.02 -8.44
CA ARG A 535 25.24 -11.40 -8.95
C ARG A 535 26.64 -11.95 -9.25
N VAL A 536 26.83 -13.23 -8.95
CA VAL A 536 27.99 -14.02 -9.38
C VAL A 536 27.52 -15.25 -10.15
N THR A 537 27.94 -15.40 -11.40
CA THR A 537 27.57 -16.54 -12.26
C THR A 537 28.72 -17.53 -12.33
N LEU A 538 28.51 -18.72 -11.78
CA LEU A 538 29.44 -19.85 -11.81
C LEU A 538 29.12 -20.76 -12.99
N ASN A 539 30.15 -21.23 -13.69
CA ASN A 539 30.05 -22.23 -14.76
C ASN A 539 31.15 -23.28 -14.59
N TRP A 540 30.82 -24.55 -14.79
CA TRP A 540 31.80 -25.63 -14.67
C TRP A 540 31.67 -26.68 -15.77
N SER A 541 32.73 -27.47 -15.96
CA SER A 541 32.72 -28.59 -16.89
C SER A 541 31.94 -29.79 -16.34
N LEU A 542 31.47 -30.66 -17.25
CA LEU A 542 30.89 -31.95 -16.90
C LEU A 542 31.82 -32.78 -16.00
N SER A 543 31.23 -33.40 -14.98
CA SER A 543 31.83 -34.50 -14.22
C SER A 543 31.14 -35.82 -14.60
N THR A 544 31.88 -36.92 -14.53
CA THR A 544 31.39 -38.27 -14.79
C THR A 544 31.74 -39.19 -13.63
N ASP A 545 30.97 -40.24 -13.46
CA ASP A 545 31.14 -41.23 -12.41
C ASP A 545 30.92 -42.65 -12.97
N ASN A 546 31.41 -43.67 -12.26
CA ASN A 546 31.30 -45.07 -12.67
C ASN A 546 29.89 -45.64 -12.47
N VAL A 547 29.09 -45.09 -11.54
CA VAL A 547 27.69 -45.48 -11.28
C VAL A 547 26.74 -44.38 -11.74
N ALA A 548 26.75 -43.23 -11.06
CA ALA A 548 25.86 -42.11 -11.37
C ALA A 548 26.20 -40.86 -10.55
N ILE A 549 26.21 -39.70 -11.20
CA ILE A 549 26.23 -38.40 -10.53
C ILE A 549 24.85 -38.13 -9.92
N TYR A 550 24.81 -37.74 -8.65
CA TYR A 550 23.60 -37.24 -7.98
C TYR A 550 23.38 -35.76 -8.30
N GLY A 551 24.44 -34.96 -8.26
CA GLY A 551 24.38 -33.53 -8.56
C GLY A 551 25.65 -32.79 -8.16
N TYR A 552 25.53 -31.46 -8.13
CA TYR A 552 26.62 -30.57 -7.75
C TYR A 552 26.25 -29.74 -6.52
N GLU A 553 27.12 -29.73 -5.51
CA GLU A 553 26.99 -28.86 -4.34
C GLU A 553 27.83 -27.59 -4.54
N ILE A 554 27.21 -26.43 -4.33
CA ILE A 554 27.86 -25.13 -4.49
C ILE A 554 28.23 -24.61 -3.10
N TYR A 555 29.50 -24.23 -2.94
CA TYR A 555 30.03 -23.72 -1.68
C TYR A 555 30.57 -22.31 -1.83
N LYS A 556 30.31 -21.47 -0.81
CA LYS A 556 30.75 -20.06 -0.70
C LYS A 556 31.55 -19.84 0.58
N SER A 557 32.57 -19.01 0.50
CA SER A 557 33.40 -18.58 1.64
C SER A 557 33.83 -17.12 1.49
N LEU A 558 34.16 -16.47 2.61
CA LEU A 558 34.82 -15.16 2.65
C LEU A 558 36.35 -15.27 2.70
N SER A 559 36.88 -16.49 2.75
CA SER A 559 38.29 -16.83 2.80
C SER A 559 38.61 -17.93 1.79
N GLU A 560 39.76 -17.84 1.14
CA GLU A 560 40.24 -18.83 0.17
C GLU A 560 40.40 -20.22 0.79
N THR A 561 40.74 -20.31 2.07
CA THR A 561 40.94 -21.58 2.78
C THR A 561 39.71 -22.05 3.56
N GLY A 562 38.59 -21.30 3.50
CA GLY A 562 37.37 -21.58 4.25
C GLY A 562 37.27 -20.84 5.60
N PRO A 563 36.25 -21.16 6.41
CA PRO A 563 35.29 -22.24 6.20
C PRO A 563 34.32 -21.96 5.05
N PHE A 564 34.11 -22.98 4.21
CA PHE A 564 33.14 -22.95 3.12
C PHE A 564 31.77 -23.42 3.62
N VAL A 565 30.71 -22.69 3.24
CA VAL A 565 29.31 -23.01 3.55
C VAL A 565 28.60 -23.44 2.27
N LYS A 566 27.82 -24.52 2.33
CA LYS A 566 26.98 -24.95 1.20
C LYS A 566 25.83 -23.97 1.00
N ILE A 567 25.71 -23.42 -0.21
CA ILE A 567 24.65 -22.47 -0.56
C ILE A 567 23.58 -23.07 -1.48
N ALA A 568 23.90 -24.15 -2.20
CA ALA A 568 22.94 -24.83 -3.06
C ALA A 568 23.38 -26.26 -3.40
N THR A 569 22.42 -27.06 -3.85
CA THR A 569 22.64 -28.32 -4.58
C THR A 569 21.82 -28.25 -5.86
N VAL A 570 22.45 -28.54 -7.01
CA VAL A 570 21.79 -28.57 -8.32
C VAL A 570 21.88 -29.96 -8.94
N ALA A 571 20.95 -30.27 -9.84
CA ALA A 571 20.91 -31.57 -10.52
C ALA A 571 22.15 -31.83 -11.38
N ASP A 572 22.42 -33.10 -11.65
CA ASP A 572 23.50 -33.62 -12.50
C ASP A 572 23.55 -33.04 -13.93
N THR A 573 22.42 -32.54 -14.43
CA THR A 573 22.26 -31.91 -15.74
C THR A 573 22.53 -30.40 -15.76
N VAL A 574 22.83 -29.80 -14.60
CA VAL A 574 23.05 -28.36 -14.44
C VAL A 574 24.54 -28.05 -14.30
N TYR A 575 25.05 -27.17 -15.17
CA TYR A 575 26.48 -26.80 -15.24
C TYR A 575 26.75 -25.32 -14.92
N ASN A 576 25.75 -24.62 -14.37
CA ASN A 576 25.85 -23.24 -13.97
C ASN A 576 25.02 -22.95 -12.72
N TYR A 577 25.42 -21.92 -11.97
CA TYR A 577 24.67 -21.43 -10.81
C TYR A 577 24.85 -19.92 -10.68
N VAL A 578 23.77 -19.21 -10.35
CA VAL A 578 23.80 -17.75 -10.12
C VAL A 578 23.60 -17.50 -8.63
N ASP A 579 24.63 -16.99 -7.96
CA ASP A 579 24.50 -16.51 -6.59
C ASP A 579 24.04 -15.04 -6.60
N THR A 580 22.85 -14.80 -6.04
CA THR A 580 22.27 -13.46 -5.85
C THR A 580 22.38 -12.97 -4.41
N ASP A 581 22.81 -13.83 -3.47
CA ASP A 581 23.07 -13.46 -2.08
C ASP A 581 24.50 -12.96 -1.93
N VAL A 582 24.79 -11.89 -2.68
CA VAL A 582 26.11 -11.26 -2.71
C VAL A 582 25.95 -9.75 -2.60
N VAL A 583 27.02 -9.12 -2.12
CA VAL A 583 27.09 -7.69 -1.89
C VAL A 583 28.20 -7.13 -2.76
N ASN A 584 27.88 -6.13 -3.57
CA ASN A 584 28.87 -5.44 -4.40
C ASN A 584 30.04 -4.90 -3.57
N GLY A 585 31.26 -5.01 -4.09
CA GLY A 585 32.52 -4.67 -3.43
C GLY A 585 33.05 -5.73 -2.47
N LYS A 586 32.27 -6.76 -2.12
CA LYS A 586 32.70 -7.81 -1.19
C LYS A 586 33.33 -8.99 -1.94
N VAL A 587 34.43 -9.52 -1.41
CA VAL A 587 35.14 -10.66 -2.00
C VAL A 587 34.52 -11.97 -1.54
N TYR A 588 34.30 -12.88 -2.48
CA TYR A 588 33.80 -14.23 -2.26
C TYR A 588 34.70 -15.26 -2.94
N TYR A 589 34.80 -16.43 -2.32
CA TYR A 589 35.49 -17.59 -2.86
C TYR A 589 34.48 -18.72 -3.06
N TYR A 590 34.52 -19.35 -4.23
CA TYR A 590 33.60 -20.41 -4.62
C TYR A 590 34.34 -21.68 -4.99
N LYS A 591 33.70 -22.80 -4.71
CA LYS A 591 34.03 -24.10 -5.31
C LYS A 591 32.74 -24.88 -5.54
N VAL A 592 32.80 -25.80 -6.49
CA VAL A 592 31.69 -26.69 -6.83
C VAL A 592 32.16 -28.12 -6.62
N VAL A 593 31.33 -28.94 -5.99
CA VAL A 593 31.65 -30.31 -5.62
C VAL A 593 30.71 -31.24 -6.39
N ALA A 594 31.27 -32.13 -7.22
CA ALA A 594 30.51 -33.22 -7.81
C ALA A 594 30.25 -34.29 -6.75
N VAL A 595 29.00 -34.77 -6.68
CA VAL A 595 28.55 -35.78 -5.72
C VAL A 595 27.87 -36.90 -6.48
N ASP A 596 28.26 -38.15 -6.22
CA ASP A 596 27.57 -39.33 -6.77
C ASP A 596 26.39 -39.80 -5.90
N THR A 597 25.72 -40.86 -6.33
CA THR A 597 24.60 -41.46 -5.58
C THR A 597 24.99 -42.15 -4.27
N SER A 598 26.28 -42.37 -4.02
CA SER A 598 26.87 -42.92 -2.79
C SER A 598 27.45 -41.84 -1.85
N PHE A 599 27.26 -40.56 -2.20
CA PHE A 599 27.86 -39.39 -1.53
C PHE A 599 29.39 -39.36 -1.54
N ASN A 600 30.07 -39.99 -2.51
CA ASN A 600 31.48 -39.70 -2.74
C ASN A 600 31.59 -38.32 -3.44
N ARG A 601 32.58 -37.54 -3.02
CA ARG A 601 32.68 -36.11 -3.36
C ARG A 601 34.03 -35.77 -3.98
N THR A 602 33.99 -35.00 -5.07
CA THR A 602 35.20 -34.42 -5.69
C THR A 602 35.02 -32.91 -5.88
N ALA A 603 35.89 -32.13 -5.25
CA ALA A 603 35.86 -30.67 -5.35
C ALA A 603 36.57 -30.16 -6.61
N SER A 604 36.07 -29.05 -7.16
CA SER A 604 36.75 -28.26 -8.20
C SER A 604 37.94 -27.47 -7.64
N ASN A 605 38.65 -26.77 -8.54
CA ASN A 605 39.46 -25.62 -8.16
C ASN A 605 38.60 -24.53 -7.49
N ILE A 606 39.24 -23.68 -6.68
CA ILE A 606 38.60 -22.50 -6.06
C ILE A 606 38.71 -21.32 -7.04
N VAL A 607 37.65 -20.50 -7.10
CA VAL A 607 37.63 -19.25 -7.86
C VAL A 607 37.24 -18.08 -6.97
N LYS A 608 37.75 -16.89 -7.30
CA LYS A 608 37.48 -15.64 -6.59
C LYS A 608 36.51 -14.79 -7.40
N ALA A 609 35.51 -14.19 -6.74
CA ALA A 609 34.62 -13.21 -7.34
C ALA A 609 34.47 -11.98 -6.43
N THR A 610 34.42 -10.80 -7.04
CA THR A 610 34.08 -9.54 -6.37
C THR A 610 33.00 -8.87 -7.20
N PRO A 611 31.69 -9.09 -6.92
CA PRO A 611 30.63 -8.39 -7.61
C PRO A 611 30.82 -6.88 -7.44
N ASP A 612 30.47 -6.08 -8.45
CA ASP A 612 30.65 -4.63 -8.44
C ASP A 612 29.39 -3.95 -8.96
N ILE A 613 29.16 -2.69 -8.59
CA ILE A 613 28.05 -1.90 -9.12
C ILE A 613 28.36 -1.57 -10.57
N ILE A 614 27.79 -2.36 -11.47
CA ILE A 614 27.85 -2.13 -12.91
C ILE A 614 26.53 -1.47 -13.32
N PRO A 615 26.56 -0.38 -14.11
CA PRO A 615 25.35 0.23 -14.63
C PRO A 615 24.49 -0.77 -15.42
N ILE A 616 23.19 -0.79 -15.14
CA ILE A 616 22.21 -1.66 -15.77
C ILE A 616 21.69 -1.01 -17.05
N LYS A 617 21.73 -1.75 -18.16
CA LYS A 617 21.07 -1.38 -19.42
C LYS A 617 19.58 -1.70 -19.31
N VAL A 618 18.76 -0.68 -19.06
CA VAL A 618 17.32 -0.80 -19.02
C VAL A 618 16.77 -0.58 -20.43
N ILE A 619 16.27 -1.64 -21.04
CA ILE A 619 15.69 -1.65 -22.38
C ILE A 619 14.18 -1.48 -22.23
N PHE A 620 13.68 -0.29 -22.56
CA PHE A 620 12.25 -0.02 -22.65
C PHE A 620 11.77 -0.33 -24.05
N ASN A 621 10.92 -1.33 -24.20
CA ASN A 621 10.17 -1.61 -25.41
C ASN A 621 8.73 -1.14 -25.19
N VAL A 622 8.21 -0.35 -26.13
CA VAL A 622 6.82 0.08 -26.09
C VAL A 622 6.13 -0.31 -27.39
N THR A 623 4.97 -0.94 -27.25
CA THR A 623 4.02 -1.14 -28.36
C THR A 623 3.03 0.02 -28.35
N VAL A 624 2.89 0.70 -29.48
CA VAL A 624 1.97 1.83 -29.65
C VAL A 624 0.81 1.42 -30.57
N PRO A 625 -0.32 2.15 -30.57
CA PRO A 625 -1.42 1.84 -31.48
C PRO A 625 -1.01 1.97 -32.95
N ASP A 626 -1.65 1.20 -33.84
CA ASP A 626 -1.33 1.14 -35.28
C ASP A 626 -1.52 2.48 -36.01
N TYR A 627 -2.36 3.35 -35.46
CA TYR A 627 -2.60 4.70 -35.95
C TYR A 627 -1.62 5.76 -35.44
N THR A 628 -0.58 5.38 -34.71
CA THR A 628 0.41 6.32 -34.18
C THR A 628 1.14 7.04 -35.33
N PRO A 629 1.14 8.38 -35.38
CA PRO A 629 1.87 9.14 -36.39
C PRO A 629 3.39 8.89 -36.33
N ASP A 630 4.07 9.11 -37.46
CA ASP A 630 5.53 8.92 -37.57
C ASP A 630 6.37 10.03 -36.87
N ASP A 631 5.77 10.83 -35.98
CA ASP A 631 6.48 11.84 -35.18
C ASP A 631 7.25 11.25 -33.97
N GLY A 632 7.22 9.93 -33.83
CA GLY A 632 8.06 9.16 -32.91
C GLY A 632 7.42 8.92 -31.54
N ALA A 633 8.19 8.28 -30.64
CA ALA A 633 7.82 8.08 -29.25
C ALA A 633 9.01 8.47 -28.36
N ASN A 634 8.71 9.02 -27.19
CA ASN A 634 9.65 9.48 -26.18
C ASN A 634 9.25 8.88 -24.84
N ILE A 635 10.25 8.64 -23.99
CA ILE A 635 10.04 8.29 -22.58
C ILE A 635 10.38 9.51 -21.72
N ALA A 636 9.48 9.90 -20.83
CA ALA A 636 9.67 11.04 -19.95
C ALA A 636 9.42 10.62 -18.51
N GLY A 637 10.32 10.97 -17.60
CA GLY A 637 10.26 10.50 -16.23
C GLY A 637 11.26 11.21 -15.34
N ASN A 638 11.45 10.72 -14.12
CA ASN A 638 12.42 11.26 -13.17
C ASN A 638 13.89 10.91 -13.51
N PHE A 639 14.25 10.92 -14.80
CA PHE A 639 15.62 10.71 -15.27
C PHE A 639 16.52 11.89 -14.88
N HIS A 640 17.76 11.61 -14.50
CA HIS A 640 18.69 12.63 -14.01
C HIS A 640 19.08 13.67 -15.07
N ASP A 641 19.19 13.24 -16.33
CA ASP A 641 19.63 14.05 -17.47
C ASP A 641 18.47 14.85 -18.12
N ALA A 642 17.21 14.43 -17.93
CA ALA A 642 16.04 15.16 -18.41
C ALA A 642 14.78 14.85 -17.58
N PHE A 643 14.61 15.56 -16.47
CA PHE A 643 13.49 15.39 -15.54
C PHE A 643 12.15 15.78 -16.19
N TRP A 644 11.26 14.80 -16.37
CA TRP A 644 9.89 14.94 -16.90
C TRP A 644 9.80 15.77 -18.18
N ASN A 645 10.74 15.56 -19.11
CA ASN A 645 10.74 16.23 -20.41
C ASN A 645 10.12 15.32 -21.50
N PRO A 646 8.92 15.65 -22.05
CA PRO A 646 8.21 14.81 -23.04
C PRO A 646 8.89 14.76 -24.42
N SER A 647 9.89 15.61 -24.66
CA SER A 647 10.69 15.62 -25.89
C SER A 647 12.07 15.00 -25.72
N ALA A 648 12.47 14.64 -24.49
CA ALA A 648 13.74 13.98 -24.22
C ALA A 648 13.66 12.47 -24.53
N HIS A 649 14.81 11.78 -24.52
CA HIS A 649 14.91 10.32 -24.65
C HIS A 649 14.04 9.74 -25.79
N GLN A 650 14.22 10.27 -27.00
CA GLN A 650 13.51 9.79 -28.17
C GLN A 650 13.84 8.31 -28.44
N MET A 651 12.81 7.50 -28.60
CA MET A 651 12.91 6.07 -28.82
C MET A 651 13.09 5.76 -30.30
N THR A 652 13.80 4.66 -30.60
CA THR A 652 14.05 4.19 -31.96
C THR A 652 12.91 3.26 -32.39
N LYS A 653 12.35 3.47 -33.59
CA LYS A 653 11.33 2.56 -34.15
C LYS A 653 11.96 1.22 -34.52
N THR A 654 11.49 0.12 -33.95
CA THR A 654 12.03 -1.24 -34.13
C THR A 654 11.12 -2.17 -34.93
N GLY A 655 9.86 -1.77 -35.14
CA GLY A 655 8.86 -2.50 -35.92
C GLY A 655 7.74 -1.56 -36.37
N PRO A 656 6.67 -2.06 -37.02
CA PRO A 656 5.57 -1.21 -37.49
C PRO A 656 4.98 -0.32 -36.38
N ASN A 657 4.79 -0.91 -35.20
CA ASN A 657 4.11 -0.30 -34.05
C ASN A 657 4.95 -0.40 -32.75
N THR A 658 6.25 -0.63 -32.85
CA THR A 658 7.12 -0.84 -31.68
C THR A 658 8.30 0.11 -31.69
N TYR A 659 8.59 0.66 -30.52
CA TYR A 659 9.74 1.53 -30.28
C TYR A 659 10.58 0.98 -29.13
N SER A 660 11.89 1.23 -29.17
CA SER A 660 12.81 0.80 -28.13
C SER A 660 13.82 1.90 -27.78
N ILE A 661 14.19 1.99 -26.50
CA ILE A 661 15.33 2.77 -26.03
C ILE A 661 16.05 2.01 -24.92
N THR A 662 17.38 2.09 -24.93
CA THR A 662 18.22 1.54 -23.87
C THR A 662 18.80 2.69 -23.05
N LEU A 663 18.46 2.74 -21.77
CA LEU A 663 19.00 3.70 -20.81
C LEU A 663 19.97 2.99 -19.86
N THR A 664 21.01 3.68 -19.42
CA THR A 664 21.99 3.13 -18.49
C THR A 664 21.73 3.72 -17.10
N LEU A 665 21.28 2.88 -16.17
CA LEU A 665 20.83 3.30 -14.83
C LEU A 665 21.46 2.42 -13.74
N ASN A 666 21.62 2.97 -12.54
CA ASN A 666 22.15 2.19 -11.42
C ASN A 666 21.08 1.24 -10.87
N GLU A 667 21.49 0.04 -10.48
CA GLU A 667 20.61 -0.89 -9.74
C GLU A 667 20.08 -0.23 -8.46
N GLY A 668 18.81 -0.48 -8.14
CA GLY A 668 18.09 0.14 -7.02
C GLY A 668 17.44 1.50 -7.33
N THR A 669 17.69 2.10 -8.50
CA THR A 669 17.04 3.36 -8.90
C THR A 669 15.52 3.18 -8.97
N GLN A 670 14.78 4.01 -8.24
CA GLN A 670 13.31 4.10 -8.36
C GLN A 670 12.94 5.07 -9.48
N LEU A 671 12.30 4.57 -10.53
CA LEU A 671 11.88 5.36 -11.67
C LEU A 671 10.36 5.52 -11.71
N GLU A 672 9.93 6.73 -12.03
CA GLU A 672 8.58 7.05 -12.49
C GLU A 672 8.64 7.63 -13.91
N TYR A 673 7.80 7.15 -14.83
CA TYR A 673 7.81 7.60 -16.22
C TYR A 673 6.46 7.47 -16.94
N LYS A 674 6.37 8.10 -18.11
CA LYS A 674 5.29 8.02 -19.10
C LYS A 674 5.84 8.07 -20.53
N TYR A 675 5.04 7.62 -21.49
CA TYR A 675 5.30 7.79 -22.92
C TYR A 675 4.58 9.02 -23.50
N ALA A 676 5.28 9.77 -24.34
CA ALA A 676 4.75 10.92 -25.06
C ALA A 676 5.32 11.00 -26.48
N ARG A 677 4.71 11.82 -27.35
CA ARG A 677 5.23 12.09 -28.71
C ARG A 677 5.73 13.54 -28.84
N GLY A 678 6.69 13.90 -27.99
CA GLY A 678 7.35 15.21 -28.02
C GLY A 678 6.68 16.32 -27.22
N SER A 679 5.42 16.19 -26.78
CA SER A 679 4.76 17.15 -25.89
C SER A 679 3.73 16.46 -24.98
N TRP A 680 3.34 17.12 -23.88
CA TRP A 680 2.35 16.59 -22.94
C TRP A 680 0.93 16.51 -23.53
N ASP A 681 0.64 17.29 -24.58
CA ASP A 681 -0.61 17.17 -25.32
C ASP A 681 -0.70 15.87 -26.13
N LYS A 682 0.44 15.19 -26.34
CA LYS A 682 0.56 13.92 -27.07
C LYS A 682 1.04 12.78 -26.17
N VAL A 683 0.60 12.79 -24.91
CA VAL A 683 0.93 11.76 -23.90
C VAL A 683 0.00 10.57 -23.98
N GLU A 684 0.48 9.42 -23.50
CA GLU A 684 -0.33 8.20 -23.36
C GLU A 684 -1.55 8.40 -22.45
N LYS A 685 -2.61 7.66 -22.77
CA LYS A 685 -3.88 7.57 -22.04
C LYS A 685 -4.33 6.12 -21.92
N GLY A 686 -5.29 5.87 -21.03
CA GLY A 686 -5.92 4.56 -20.89
C GLY A 686 -6.86 4.23 -22.05
N GLU A 687 -7.44 3.03 -22.02
CA GLU A 687 -8.27 2.51 -23.12
C GLU A 687 -9.60 3.27 -23.29
N TYR A 688 -10.10 3.93 -22.24
CA TYR A 688 -11.27 4.82 -22.23
C TYR A 688 -10.89 6.29 -22.44
N GLY A 689 -9.61 6.60 -22.69
CA GLY A 689 -9.09 7.97 -22.83
C GLY A 689 -8.78 8.67 -21.49
N GLU A 690 -8.91 7.96 -20.38
CA GLU A 690 -8.65 8.43 -19.04
C GLU A 690 -7.16 8.72 -18.77
N GLU A 691 -6.89 9.60 -17.81
CA GLU A 691 -5.53 9.78 -17.29
C GLU A 691 -5.06 8.51 -16.58
N ILE A 692 -3.85 8.08 -16.91
CA ILE A 692 -3.19 6.98 -16.20
C ILE A 692 -2.16 7.53 -15.21
N ALA A 693 -1.95 6.82 -14.11
CA ALA A 693 -0.86 7.12 -13.19
C ALA A 693 0.50 6.96 -13.88
N ASN A 694 1.54 7.57 -13.31
CA ASN A 694 2.92 7.33 -13.75
C ASN A 694 3.27 5.86 -13.60
N ARG A 695 3.93 5.28 -14.60
CA ARG A 695 4.49 3.93 -14.50
C ARG A 695 5.64 3.95 -13.51
N LYS A 696 5.77 2.93 -12.67
CA LYS A 696 6.81 2.84 -11.63
C LYS A 696 7.61 1.56 -11.76
N ILE A 697 8.93 1.66 -11.71
CA ILE A 697 9.84 0.49 -11.64
C ILE A 697 10.97 0.74 -10.64
N THR A 698 11.51 -0.34 -10.08
CA THR A 698 12.83 -0.33 -9.45
C THR A 698 13.80 -1.03 -10.39
N VAL A 699 14.91 -0.37 -10.71
CA VAL A 699 15.93 -0.95 -11.59
C VAL A 699 16.57 -2.15 -10.87
N VAL A 700 16.46 -3.32 -11.48
CA VAL A 700 17.04 -4.57 -10.97
C VAL A 700 17.81 -5.26 -12.08
N ASN A 701 18.92 -5.91 -11.75
CA ASN A 701 19.62 -6.72 -12.73
C ASN A 701 18.85 -8.03 -13.00
N GLN A 702 18.25 -8.15 -14.18
CA GLN A 702 17.58 -9.38 -14.63
C GLN A 702 18.56 -10.39 -15.27
N GLY A 703 19.86 -10.08 -15.27
CA GLY A 703 20.94 -10.85 -15.87
C GLY A 703 21.62 -10.09 -17.01
N SER A 704 22.91 -10.36 -17.24
CA SER A 704 23.75 -9.66 -18.23
C SER A 704 23.76 -8.12 -18.04
N ASN A 705 23.65 -7.65 -16.79
CA ASN A 705 23.47 -6.23 -16.45
C ASN A 705 22.36 -5.55 -17.27
N THR A 706 21.26 -6.26 -17.51
CA THR A 706 20.14 -5.80 -18.34
C THR A 706 18.83 -5.90 -17.57
N MET A 707 17.92 -4.98 -17.84
CA MET A 707 16.53 -5.06 -17.43
C MET A 707 15.67 -4.78 -18.65
N VAL A 708 14.66 -5.60 -18.92
CA VAL A 708 13.70 -5.36 -20.00
C VAL A 708 12.37 -4.92 -19.42
N VAL A 709 11.86 -3.81 -19.94
CA VAL A 709 10.55 -3.27 -19.63
C VAL A 709 9.73 -3.29 -20.91
N ASN A 710 8.61 -4.02 -20.90
CA ASN A 710 7.71 -4.10 -22.05
C ASN A 710 6.40 -3.43 -21.69
N ASP A 711 6.10 -2.33 -22.38
CA ASP A 711 4.92 -1.53 -22.17
C ASP A 711 4.03 -1.49 -23.42
N THR A 712 2.78 -1.12 -23.20
CA THR A 712 1.82 -0.84 -24.27
C THR A 712 1.14 0.49 -23.99
N VAL A 713 1.18 1.38 -24.97
CA VAL A 713 0.38 2.60 -25.00
C VAL A 713 -0.98 2.24 -25.57
N GLN A 714 -2.03 2.44 -24.79
CA GLN A 714 -3.39 2.13 -25.25
C GLN A 714 -3.90 3.20 -26.19
N ARG A 715 -3.68 4.48 -25.85
CA ARG A 715 -4.11 5.65 -26.64
C ARG A 715 -3.18 6.84 -26.50
N TRP A 716 -3.30 7.77 -27.46
CA TRP A 716 -2.70 9.09 -27.39
C TRP A 716 -3.77 10.15 -27.13
N ARG A 717 -3.46 11.11 -26.25
CA ARG A 717 -4.38 12.20 -25.89
C ARG A 717 -4.90 12.99 -27.09
N ASP A 718 -4.02 13.31 -28.04
CA ASP A 718 -4.35 14.13 -29.22
C ASP A 718 -5.06 13.35 -30.34
N LEU A 719 -5.18 12.03 -30.21
CA LEU A 719 -5.84 11.15 -31.18
C LEU A 719 -6.98 10.33 -30.54
N PRO A 720 -8.06 11.00 -30.08
CA PRO A 720 -9.25 10.33 -29.52
C PRO A 720 -10.05 9.53 -30.56
N ILE A 721 -9.86 9.82 -31.85
CA ILE A 721 -10.41 9.10 -32.99
C ILE A 721 -9.39 9.06 -34.12
N TYR A 722 -9.31 7.92 -34.80
CA TYR A 722 -8.55 7.74 -36.02
C TYR A 722 -9.38 7.07 -37.11
N ILE A 723 -9.23 7.52 -38.36
CA ILE A 723 -9.95 7.00 -39.51
C ILE A 723 -8.97 6.25 -40.41
N TYR A 724 -9.20 4.94 -40.55
CA TYR A 724 -8.45 4.06 -41.44
C TYR A 724 -8.81 4.30 -42.91
N SER A 725 -10.09 4.52 -43.20
CA SER A 725 -10.62 4.72 -44.55
C SER A 725 -12.00 5.37 -44.50
N PRO A 726 -12.39 6.19 -45.48
CA PRO A 726 -11.56 6.75 -46.55
C PRO A 726 -10.65 7.86 -46.02
N LYS A 727 -9.59 8.19 -46.76
CA LYS A 727 -8.79 9.38 -46.47
C LYS A 727 -9.58 10.64 -46.84
N ASP A 728 -9.31 11.77 -46.19
CA ASP A 728 -9.91 13.04 -46.60
C ASP A 728 -9.55 13.36 -48.07
N ASN A 729 -10.52 13.92 -48.80
CA ASN A 729 -10.49 14.19 -50.24
C ASN A 729 -10.39 12.93 -51.14
N THR A 730 -10.93 11.80 -50.70
CA THR A 730 -11.03 10.59 -51.55
C THR A 730 -11.97 10.84 -52.73
N THR A 731 -11.56 10.45 -53.94
CA THR A 731 -12.42 10.45 -55.13
C THR A 731 -12.87 9.02 -55.45
N VAL A 732 -14.16 8.82 -55.68
CA VAL A 732 -14.73 7.54 -56.09
C VAL A 732 -15.41 7.64 -57.46
N ASP A 733 -15.47 6.52 -58.17
CA ASP A 733 -16.09 6.47 -59.49
C ASP A 733 -17.59 6.76 -59.46
N ALA A 734 -18.14 7.05 -60.64
CA ALA A 734 -19.55 7.38 -60.80
C ALA A 734 -20.53 6.25 -60.43
N ASN A 735 -20.04 5.00 -60.31
CA ASN A 735 -20.82 3.80 -59.99
C ASN A 735 -20.83 3.49 -58.48
N THR A 736 -19.98 4.15 -57.69
CA THR A 736 -19.88 3.96 -56.24
C THR A 736 -21.02 4.69 -55.54
N ASN A 737 -21.98 3.95 -54.99
CA ASN A 737 -23.19 4.52 -54.36
C ASN A 737 -23.06 4.78 -52.87
N GLU A 738 -22.09 4.16 -52.22
CA GLU A 738 -21.85 4.26 -50.79
C GLU A 738 -20.37 4.06 -50.49
N ILE A 739 -19.93 4.53 -49.31
CA ILE A 739 -18.56 4.38 -48.85
C ILE A 739 -18.51 3.89 -47.41
N GLU A 740 -17.57 3.00 -47.13
CA GLU A 740 -17.36 2.43 -45.81
C GLU A 740 -16.36 3.28 -45.02
N ILE A 741 -16.84 3.89 -43.92
CA ILE A 741 -16.03 4.61 -42.95
C ILE A 741 -15.53 3.60 -41.91
N LYS A 742 -14.22 3.35 -41.91
CA LYS A 742 -13.52 2.49 -40.95
C LYS A 742 -12.68 3.37 -40.03
N GLY A 743 -12.84 3.22 -38.73
CA GLY A 743 -12.05 3.97 -37.76
C GLY A 743 -11.92 3.26 -36.42
N ASN A 744 -11.25 3.92 -35.50
CA ASN A 744 -11.06 3.47 -34.12
C ASN A 744 -11.11 4.67 -33.16
N THR A 745 -11.67 4.45 -31.98
CA THR A 745 -11.83 5.46 -30.92
C THR A 745 -11.85 4.80 -29.53
N TYR A 746 -11.79 5.58 -28.45
CA TYR A 746 -11.74 5.06 -27.09
C TYR A 746 -12.94 4.22 -26.68
N LYS A 747 -12.67 3.22 -25.82
CA LYS A 747 -13.66 2.22 -25.45
C LYS A 747 -14.86 2.91 -24.82
N GLY A 748 -16.05 2.52 -25.27
CA GLY A 748 -17.30 3.13 -24.83
C GLY A 748 -17.52 4.57 -25.34
N ALA A 749 -16.77 5.09 -26.31
CA ALA A 749 -17.14 6.36 -26.92
C ALA A 749 -18.51 6.28 -27.60
N LYS A 750 -19.25 7.40 -27.58
CA LYS A 750 -20.40 7.62 -28.46
C LYS A 750 -19.89 8.24 -29.74
N VAL A 751 -20.12 7.56 -30.86
CA VAL A 751 -19.72 8.02 -32.19
C VAL A 751 -20.95 8.34 -33.00
N THR A 752 -20.96 9.50 -33.65
CA THR A 752 -21.96 9.84 -34.67
C THR A 752 -21.31 10.11 -36.01
N ILE A 753 -21.95 9.68 -37.10
CA ILE A 753 -21.56 10.01 -38.47
C ILE A 753 -22.78 10.62 -39.15
N ASN A 754 -22.66 11.86 -39.64
CA ASN A 754 -23.78 12.66 -40.17
C ASN A 754 -24.98 12.67 -39.22
N ASP A 755 -24.71 12.92 -37.94
CA ASP A 755 -25.68 12.96 -36.84
C ASP A 755 -26.35 11.62 -36.49
N GLU A 756 -25.98 10.50 -37.15
CA GLU A 756 -26.44 9.16 -36.79
C GLU A 756 -25.49 8.48 -35.79
N SER A 757 -26.01 8.16 -34.60
CA SER A 757 -25.28 7.40 -33.58
C SER A 757 -25.19 5.91 -33.91
N PHE A 758 -24.09 5.27 -33.52
CA PHE A 758 -23.92 3.83 -33.63
C PHE A 758 -22.99 3.28 -32.55
N VAL A 759 -22.95 1.96 -32.40
CA VAL A 759 -22.14 1.26 -31.40
C VAL A 759 -20.88 0.72 -32.08
N GLN A 760 -19.73 1.14 -31.58
CA GLN A 760 -18.42 0.59 -31.94
C GLN A 760 -18.21 -0.81 -31.34
N GLN A 761 -17.26 -1.56 -31.87
CA GLN A 761 -16.81 -2.81 -31.28
C GLN A 761 -16.15 -2.58 -29.92
N GLU A 762 -16.00 -3.64 -29.13
CA GLU A 762 -15.45 -3.55 -27.77
C GLU A 762 -14.02 -2.99 -27.72
N ASN A 763 -13.21 -3.24 -28.75
CA ASN A 763 -11.86 -2.70 -28.93
C ASN A 763 -11.83 -1.25 -29.48
N GLY A 764 -13.01 -0.62 -29.62
CA GLY A 764 -13.17 0.73 -30.15
C GLY A 764 -13.12 0.86 -31.67
N VAL A 765 -12.92 -0.25 -32.40
CA VAL A 765 -12.97 -0.26 -33.86
C VAL A 765 -14.41 -0.12 -34.33
N PHE A 766 -14.62 0.62 -35.40
CA PHE A 766 -15.95 0.84 -35.93
C PHE A 766 -15.97 0.86 -37.46
N THR A 767 -17.13 0.54 -38.01
CA THR A 767 -17.35 0.48 -39.46
C THR A 767 -18.78 0.92 -39.74
N LYS A 768 -18.95 1.93 -40.60
CA LYS A 768 -20.27 2.49 -40.95
C LYS A 768 -20.30 2.86 -42.43
N VAL A 769 -21.36 2.46 -43.11
CA VAL A 769 -21.58 2.78 -44.53
C VAL A 769 -22.33 4.11 -44.63
N VAL A 770 -21.87 4.98 -45.53
CA VAL A 770 -22.46 6.30 -45.81
C VAL A 770 -22.81 6.39 -47.30
N PRO A 771 -24.06 6.70 -47.68
CA PRO A 771 -24.45 6.88 -49.08
C PRO A 771 -23.79 8.13 -49.68
N LEU A 772 -23.50 8.11 -50.98
CA LEU A 772 -22.83 9.20 -51.72
C LEU A 772 -23.71 9.80 -52.82
N GLU A 773 -23.83 11.12 -52.81
CA GLU A 773 -24.41 11.92 -53.88
C GLU A 773 -23.34 12.34 -54.91
N TYR A 774 -23.76 12.67 -56.14
CA TYR A 774 -22.83 13.17 -57.17
C TYR A 774 -22.24 14.53 -56.76
N GLY A 775 -20.91 14.66 -56.84
CA GLY A 775 -20.18 15.84 -56.39
C GLY A 775 -19.51 15.65 -55.04
N VAL A 776 -19.37 16.74 -54.27
CA VAL A 776 -18.63 16.76 -53.01
C VAL A 776 -19.55 16.37 -51.86
N ASN A 777 -19.25 15.25 -51.20
CA ASN A 777 -19.93 14.78 -50.01
C ASN A 777 -19.09 15.16 -48.78
N ILE A 778 -19.72 15.81 -47.79
CA ILE A 778 -19.09 16.20 -46.53
C ILE A 778 -19.60 15.25 -45.45
N ILE A 779 -18.72 14.38 -44.95
CA ILE A 779 -19.02 13.40 -43.91
C ILE A 779 -18.51 13.95 -42.58
N LYS A 780 -19.44 14.24 -41.66
CA LYS A 780 -19.11 14.74 -40.32
C LYS A 780 -19.08 13.58 -39.34
N ILE A 781 -17.99 13.46 -38.59
CA ILE A 781 -17.80 12.42 -37.58
C ILE A 781 -17.59 13.11 -36.23
N HIS A 782 -18.43 12.79 -35.26
CA HIS A 782 -18.31 13.29 -33.90
C HIS A 782 -18.05 12.12 -32.95
N VAL A 783 -17.14 12.32 -32.01
CA VAL A 783 -16.84 11.36 -30.94
C VAL A 783 -16.93 12.10 -29.62
N GLU A 784 -17.65 11.53 -28.65
CA GLU A 784 -17.70 12.00 -27.27
C GLU A 784 -17.68 10.83 -26.27
N PRO A 785 -17.23 11.04 -25.02
CA PRO A 785 -17.19 9.97 -24.05
C PRO A 785 -18.58 9.57 -23.54
N SER A 786 -18.80 8.28 -23.30
CA SER A 786 -20.09 7.80 -22.77
C SER A 786 -20.37 8.22 -21.32
N GLY A 787 -19.33 8.64 -20.59
CA GLY A 787 -19.38 9.05 -19.18
C GLY A 787 -19.31 10.57 -18.99
N GLU A 788 -18.55 11.02 -17.98
CA GLU A 788 -18.38 12.45 -17.70
C GLU A 788 -17.83 13.21 -18.91
N LYS A 789 -18.31 14.45 -19.09
CA LYS A 789 -17.96 15.34 -20.22
C LYS A 789 -16.48 15.75 -20.14
N ASN A 790 -15.58 14.89 -20.60
CA ASN A 790 -14.21 15.26 -20.87
C ASN A 790 -14.12 15.87 -22.27
N ASN A 791 -14.19 17.20 -22.34
CA ASN A 791 -14.12 17.95 -23.60
C ASN A 791 -12.81 17.69 -24.37
N GLU A 792 -11.74 17.22 -23.72
CA GLU A 792 -10.49 16.84 -24.39
C GLU A 792 -10.63 15.55 -25.22
N LEU A 793 -11.58 14.68 -24.87
CA LEU A 793 -11.88 13.45 -25.59
C LEU A 793 -13.00 13.62 -26.62
N THR A 794 -13.65 14.78 -26.63
CA THR A 794 -14.64 15.15 -27.64
C THR A 794 -13.93 15.63 -28.90
N LYS A 795 -14.24 15.05 -30.05
CA LYS A 795 -13.60 15.41 -31.31
C LYS A 795 -14.56 15.38 -32.50
N ASP A 796 -14.52 16.45 -33.27
CA ASP A 796 -15.13 16.53 -34.60
C ASP A 796 -14.09 16.35 -35.69
N ILE A 797 -14.39 15.48 -36.66
CA ILE A 797 -13.62 15.29 -37.89
C ILE A 797 -14.57 15.46 -39.06
N THR A 798 -14.08 16.11 -40.13
CA THR A 798 -14.78 16.18 -41.41
C THR A 798 -13.96 15.46 -42.47
N ILE A 799 -14.60 14.60 -43.25
CA ILE A 799 -14.02 13.91 -44.40
C ILE A 799 -14.79 14.30 -45.65
N THR A 800 -14.06 14.73 -46.66
CA THR A 800 -14.60 15.09 -47.97
C THR A 800 -14.44 13.92 -48.94
N VAL A 801 -15.52 13.48 -49.58
CA VAL A 801 -15.50 12.44 -50.62
C VAL A 801 -16.13 12.96 -51.90
N THR A 802 -15.39 12.95 -53.01
CA THR A 802 -15.90 13.40 -54.31
C THR A 802 -16.35 12.20 -55.14
N LYS A 803 -17.63 12.16 -55.50
CA LYS A 803 -18.17 11.19 -56.46
C LYS A 803 -18.21 11.81 -57.86
N GLU A 804 -17.50 11.21 -58.80
CA GLU A 804 -17.43 11.72 -60.18
C GLU A 804 -18.80 11.65 -60.89
N LYS A 805 -19.13 12.67 -61.69
CA LYS A 805 -20.33 12.65 -62.53
C LYS A 805 -20.09 11.77 -63.76
N LEU A 806 -21.07 10.97 -64.16
CA LEU A 806 -21.05 10.28 -65.45
C LEU A 806 -20.80 11.32 -66.57
N ALA A 807 -19.74 11.13 -67.36
CA ALA A 807 -19.49 11.95 -68.52
C ALA A 807 -20.71 11.89 -69.46
N GLN A 808 -21.40 13.02 -69.63
CA GLN A 808 -22.50 13.10 -70.59
C GLN A 808 -21.94 12.91 -72.01
N GLY A 809 -22.32 11.80 -72.65
CA GLY A 809 -22.15 11.60 -74.08
C GLY A 809 -20.91 10.81 -74.48
N LYS A 810 -20.97 9.49 -74.30
CA LYS A 810 -20.45 8.50 -75.27
C LYS A 810 -21.28 7.22 -75.13
N GLU A 811 -22.33 7.12 -75.96
CA GLU A 811 -22.96 5.84 -76.27
C GLU A 811 -21.96 4.91 -76.99
N PRO A 812 -22.17 3.58 -76.88
CA PRO A 812 -21.21 2.56 -77.29
C PRO A 812 -21.15 2.45 -78.82
N THR A 813 -19.95 2.40 -79.38
CA THR A 813 -19.75 1.92 -80.76
C THR A 813 -19.81 0.37 -80.76
N PRO A 814 -20.68 -0.25 -81.58
CA PRO A 814 -20.78 -1.70 -81.66
C PRO A 814 -19.65 -2.32 -82.50
N THR A 815 -18.96 -3.30 -81.91
CA THR A 815 -18.35 -4.57 -82.40
C THR A 815 -17.74 -4.69 -83.81
N PRO A 816 -16.66 -5.49 -83.96
CA PRO A 816 -16.78 -6.96 -83.98
C PRO A 816 -16.34 -7.67 -82.70
#